data_AF-W5JR85-F1
#
_entry.id   AF-W5JR85-F1
#
_cell.length_a   1.000
_cell.length_b   1.000
_cell.length_c   1.000
_cell.angle_alpha   90.00
_cell.angle_beta   90.00
_cell.angle_gamma   90.00
#
_symmetry.space_group_name_H-M   'P 1'
#
loop_
_entity.id
_entity.type
_entity.pdbx_description
1 polymer ?
#
loop_
_entity_poly.entity_id
_entity_poly.type
_entity_poly.pdbx_seq_one_letter_code
_entity_poly.pdbx_strand_id
1 'polypeptide(L)'
;MRGSGARRVSCFMTHGYRTRRLAVDYSIPLMTDVKCTKLLVEAMRLIGRAPPMKTHTDCIAGRRMTKLPGFIDVHVHLREPGATHKETFASGTAAALAGGITMVLAMPNTQPAIVDRESLAHAQELAQKGARCDYALFVGASATNCGTVSELASQAAGLKMYLNETFTTLRLPGIHQWQAHLAAWPRRAPLCVHAERETMGTVLLLASLTDRPIHVCHVARKEEILLIKAVKERGLRVTCEVCPHHLFLSSADIERIGGAGWAQVRPVLCTPEDQQALWDNLDVIDVFATDHAPHTREEKESANAPPGFPGLETILPLLLNAVSQGRLTLDQLIHKFHRNPKRIFNLPDQPNTYVEVDFDEEWTIPERPAHSKAHWTPFAGVRVKGRVHRVVLRGETAYVDGVVLASPGFGQNVRDWTGRKLLPYTAATSIERIHVPSGGTVPAHTATSPERHLPAHLEPELEMNDEFIRLLIAAEAKTQASVPTTATVHFGGTPATAAATAATAPPPPPVVSPIPRVRCDSSGPGTGIRTLLPDLGTRHGHDVNLIGRHVLTVELFTKEHLNELFHLAQTMRSRVVKDRPLDDLLRGKVMASIFYEVSTRTSCSFAAAMQRLGGHVVHVDESSSSARKGETLEDSIQVMAGYADVVVLRHPVPGAVARAAHHCRKPLINAGDGVGEHPTQALLDIFTIREELGTVNGITITMVGDLKHGRTVHSLARLLTLYDVNLRYVCPVGLEMPEHVREFVDRKGIGQREFPTLESAIADTDVLYMTRIQRERFATDEEYQRCCGQLVLTPQAMTFAKRRMAVLHPLPRVNEISPEIDNDPRSAYFRQAEYGMYVRMALLAMVLGRC
;
A
#
# COMPACT_ATOMS: atom_id res chain seq x y z
N MET A 1 -17.06 -50.83 -42.30
CA MET A 1 -17.95 -50.23 -41.27
C MET A 1 -17.96 -51.15 -40.06
N ARG A 2 -18.25 -50.79 -38.80
CA ARG A 2 -18.34 -49.59 -37.93
C ARG A 2 -18.59 -50.25 -36.55
N GLY A 3 -18.04 -49.93 -35.38
CA GLY A 3 -17.26 -48.79 -34.88
C GLY A 3 -17.80 -48.42 -33.49
N SER A 4 -16.95 -48.18 -32.48
CA SER A 4 -17.34 -47.48 -31.23
C SER A 4 -16.15 -47.17 -30.30
N GLY A 5 -15.46 -46.08 -30.59
CA GLY A 5 -14.99 -45.11 -29.59
C GLY A 5 -14.26 -45.59 -28.33
N ALA A 6 -12.98 -45.93 -28.46
CA ALA A 6 -12.00 -45.71 -27.39
C ALA A 6 -11.69 -44.20 -27.23
N ARG A 7 -12.69 -43.39 -26.82
CA ARG A 7 -12.45 -42.00 -26.41
C ARG A 7 -11.64 -42.01 -25.11
N ARG A 8 -10.40 -41.51 -25.15
CA ARG A 8 -9.64 -41.20 -23.93
C ARG A 8 -10.51 -40.33 -23.01
N VAL A 9 -10.69 -40.76 -21.76
CA VAL A 9 -11.51 -40.05 -20.76
C VAL A 9 -10.72 -38.88 -20.13
N SER A 10 -10.11 -38.04 -20.96
CA SER A 10 -9.38 -36.84 -20.56
C SER A 10 -10.25 -35.57 -20.62
N CYS A 11 -11.55 -35.70 -20.94
CA CYS A 11 -12.45 -34.56 -21.17
C CYS A 11 -13.36 -34.19 -19.97
N PHE A 12 -13.54 -35.07 -18.98
CA PHE A 12 -14.40 -34.84 -17.82
C PHE A 12 -13.65 -34.87 -16.48
N MET A 13 -12.56 -34.08 -16.39
CA MET A 13 -12.02 -33.69 -15.09
C MET A 13 -12.96 -32.64 -14.47
N THR A 14 -13.95 -33.08 -13.70
CA THR A 14 -14.79 -32.16 -12.92
C THR A 14 -13.92 -31.33 -11.97
N HIS A 15 -14.37 -30.12 -11.61
CA HIS A 15 -13.61 -29.26 -10.69
C HIS A 15 -13.32 -30.00 -9.37
N GLY A 16 -14.32 -30.69 -8.81
CA GLY A 16 -14.15 -31.54 -7.62
C GLY A 16 -13.22 -32.76 -7.79
N TYR A 17 -12.93 -33.22 -9.01
CA TYR A 17 -11.84 -34.19 -9.23
C TYR A 17 -10.47 -33.50 -9.17
N ARG A 18 -10.33 -32.32 -9.81
CA ARG A 18 -9.08 -31.53 -9.77
C ARG A 18 -8.75 -31.11 -8.34
N THR A 19 -9.70 -30.56 -7.58
CA THR A 19 -9.49 -30.12 -6.19
C THR A 19 -9.11 -31.28 -5.27
N ARG A 20 -9.77 -32.46 -5.41
CA ARG A 20 -9.38 -33.66 -4.66
C ARG A 20 -7.98 -34.14 -5.04
N ARG A 21 -7.62 -34.11 -6.33
CA ARG A 21 -6.28 -34.51 -6.75
C ARG A 21 -5.22 -33.55 -6.20
N LEU A 22 -5.48 -32.25 -6.27
CA LEU A 22 -4.59 -31.20 -5.76
C LEU A 22 -4.40 -31.32 -4.23
N ALA A 23 -5.46 -31.61 -3.48
CA ALA A 23 -5.34 -31.86 -2.05
C ALA A 23 -4.53 -33.13 -1.73
N VAL A 24 -4.61 -34.20 -2.53
CA VAL A 24 -3.70 -35.36 -2.43
C VAL A 24 -2.25 -34.95 -2.74
N ASP A 25 -2.02 -34.23 -3.84
CA ASP A 25 -0.68 -33.84 -4.29
C ASP A 25 0.01 -32.86 -3.29
N TYR A 26 -0.75 -32.09 -2.51
CA TYR A 26 -0.26 -31.18 -1.46
C TYR A 26 -0.45 -31.69 -0.01
N SER A 27 -0.78 -32.97 0.18
CA SER A 27 -1.00 -33.61 1.50
C SER A 27 -2.01 -32.86 2.39
N ILE A 28 -3.05 -32.28 1.80
CA ILE A 28 -4.15 -31.60 2.49
C ILE A 28 -5.22 -32.65 2.83
N PRO A 29 -5.61 -32.80 4.11
CA PRO A 29 -6.66 -33.75 4.51
C PRO A 29 -7.99 -33.48 3.79
N LEU A 30 -8.56 -34.52 3.20
CA LEU A 30 -9.86 -34.47 2.52
C LEU A 30 -10.93 -35.20 3.32
N MET A 31 -12.03 -34.50 3.63
CA MET A 31 -13.25 -35.13 4.13
C MET A 31 -14.31 -35.14 3.03
N THR A 32 -14.53 -36.32 2.45
CA THR A 32 -15.47 -36.51 1.33
C THR A 32 -16.83 -37.05 1.74
N ASP A 33 -17.00 -37.50 2.99
CA ASP A 33 -18.26 -38.01 3.52
C ASP A 33 -18.99 -36.94 4.35
N VAL A 34 -20.26 -36.68 4.00
CA VAL A 34 -21.08 -35.62 4.60
C VAL A 34 -21.39 -35.88 6.08
N LYS A 35 -21.49 -37.14 6.52
CA LYS A 35 -21.70 -37.47 7.95
C LYS A 35 -20.40 -37.23 8.72
N CYS A 36 -19.26 -37.63 8.18
CA CYS A 36 -17.96 -37.34 8.78
C CYS A 36 -17.69 -35.84 8.88
N THR A 37 -18.04 -35.04 7.86
CA THR A 37 -17.93 -33.57 7.93
C THR A 37 -18.82 -32.97 9.01
N LYS A 38 -20.07 -33.45 9.15
CA LYS A 38 -20.95 -33.03 10.25
C LYS A 38 -20.37 -33.38 11.62
N LEU A 39 -19.82 -34.58 11.78
CA LEU A 39 -19.15 -35.01 13.01
C LEU A 39 -17.89 -34.19 13.32
N LEU A 40 -17.11 -33.78 12.31
CA LEU A 40 -15.98 -32.87 12.51
C LEU A 40 -16.46 -31.49 12.99
N VAL A 41 -17.52 -30.94 12.39
CA VAL A 41 -18.09 -29.63 12.81
C VAL A 41 -18.63 -29.70 14.23
N GLU A 42 -19.34 -30.78 14.59
CA GLU A 42 -19.82 -31.02 15.95
C GLU A 42 -18.65 -31.16 16.94
N ALA A 43 -17.60 -31.92 16.58
CA ALA A 43 -16.41 -32.09 17.39
C ALA A 43 -15.61 -30.78 17.57
N MET A 44 -15.44 -29.98 16.51
CA MET A 44 -14.82 -28.65 16.59
C MET A 44 -15.62 -27.72 17.51
N ARG A 45 -16.95 -27.79 17.46
CA ARG A 45 -17.85 -27.03 18.34
C ARG A 45 -17.73 -27.46 19.81
N LEU A 46 -17.52 -28.75 20.07
CA LEU A 46 -17.26 -29.30 21.42
C LEU A 46 -15.86 -28.99 21.95
N ILE A 47 -14.84 -28.97 21.09
CA ILE A 47 -13.44 -28.68 21.46
C ILE A 47 -13.24 -27.17 21.73
N GLY A 48 -14.10 -26.31 21.18
CA GLY A 48 -14.12 -24.86 21.47
C GLY A 48 -12.88 -24.09 20.99
N ARG A 49 -12.09 -24.67 20.08
CA ARG A 49 -10.86 -24.07 19.52
C ARG A 49 -10.83 -24.30 18.01
N ALA A 50 -10.50 -23.26 17.25
CA ALA A 50 -10.33 -23.36 15.81
C ALA A 50 -9.07 -24.17 15.45
N PRO A 51 -9.12 -25.09 14.47
CA PRO A 51 -7.93 -25.79 13.99
C PRO A 51 -7.02 -24.87 13.18
N PRO A 52 -5.69 -25.12 13.15
CA PRO A 52 -4.76 -24.34 12.33
C PRO A 52 -5.03 -24.56 10.83
N MET A 53 -5.37 -23.48 10.13
CA MET A 53 -5.71 -23.45 8.70
C MET A 53 -4.66 -22.66 7.89
N LYS A 54 -4.54 -22.92 6.58
CA LYS A 54 -3.69 -22.13 5.67
C LYS A 54 -4.39 -20.80 5.31
N THR A 55 -4.09 -19.73 6.03
CA THR A 55 -4.78 -18.42 6.04
C THR A 55 -4.74 -17.57 4.76
N HIS A 56 -4.18 -18.06 3.65
CA HIS A 56 -4.27 -17.37 2.34
C HIS A 56 -5.45 -17.86 1.50
N THR A 57 -6.19 -18.87 1.95
CA THR A 57 -7.40 -19.37 1.28
C THR A 57 -8.32 -19.98 2.34
N ASP A 58 -9.13 -19.13 2.95
CA ASP A 58 -9.99 -19.48 4.08
C ASP A 58 -11.06 -20.52 3.70
N CYS A 59 -11.52 -20.50 2.44
CA CYS A 59 -12.23 -21.60 1.80
C CYS A 59 -12.04 -21.59 0.27
N ILE A 60 -12.32 -22.73 -0.38
CA ILE A 60 -12.62 -22.78 -1.83
C ILE A 60 -14.06 -23.27 -1.97
N ALA A 61 -14.99 -22.34 -2.15
CA ALA A 61 -16.35 -22.65 -2.56
C ALA A 61 -16.40 -22.94 -4.07
N GLY A 62 -17.37 -23.74 -4.51
CA GLY A 62 -17.66 -23.93 -5.94
C GLY A 62 -18.36 -22.74 -6.61
N ARG A 63 -18.35 -21.56 -5.97
CA ARG A 63 -19.03 -20.34 -6.37
C ARG A 63 -18.04 -19.32 -6.93
N ARG A 64 -18.48 -18.43 -7.81
CA ARG A 64 -17.61 -17.50 -8.54
C ARG A 64 -17.27 -16.25 -7.73
N MET A 65 -16.42 -16.42 -6.72
CA MET A 65 -15.85 -15.31 -5.97
C MET A 65 -15.01 -14.41 -6.90
N THR A 66 -15.38 -13.14 -6.99
CA THR A 66 -14.72 -12.17 -7.87
C THR A 66 -14.20 -10.99 -7.06
N LYS A 67 -12.92 -10.65 -7.28
CA LYS A 67 -12.23 -9.54 -6.64
C LYS A 67 -12.42 -8.26 -7.46
N LEU A 68 -13.01 -7.25 -6.84
CA LEU A 68 -13.33 -5.93 -7.39
C LEU A 68 -12.54 -4.85 -6.62
N PRO A 69 -12.33 -3.65 -7.19
CA PRO A 69 -11.75 -2.53 -6.44
C PRO A 69 -12.67 -2.10 -5.30
N GLY A 70 -12.11 -1.39 -4.31
CA GLY A 70 -12.91 -0.71 -3.28
C GLY A 70 -13.79 0.39 -3.89
N PHE A 71 -15.12 0.29 -3.74
CA PHE A 71 -16.04 1.26 -4.35
C PHE A 71 -16.12 2.57 -3.54
N ILE A 72 -16.47 3.65 -4.24
CA ILE A 72 -16.50 5.00 -3.68
C ILE A 72 -17.89 5.60 -3.87
N ASP A 73 -18.54 5.96 -2.76
CA ASP A 73 -19.79 6.70 -2.79
C ASP A 73 -19.54 8.19 -2.55
N VAL A 74 -19.90 9.01 -3.52
CA VAL A 74 -19.62 10.45 -3.49
C VAL A 74 -20.76 11.28 -2.89
N HIS A 75 -21.86 10.65 -2.46
CA HIS A 75 -23.03 11.35 -1.93
C HIS A 75 -23.68 10.59 -0.77
N VAL A 76 -23.22 10.86 0.45
CA VAL A 76 -23.80 10.27 1.67
C VAL A 76 -24.14 11.32 2.73
N HIS A 77 -25.22 11.11 3.48
CA HIS A 77 -25.61 11.92 4.62
C HIS A 77 -25.46 11.13 5.93
N LEU A 78 -24.31 11.29 6.60
CA LEU A 78 -23.99 10.53 7.83
C LEU A 78 -24.58 11.15 9.11
N ARG A 79 -25.32 12.26 8.98
CA ARG A 79 -26.17 12.92 10.01
C ARG A 79 -25.48 13.41 11.29
N GLU A 80 -24.16 13.26 11.39
CA GLU A 80 -23.33 13.66 12.51
C GLU A 80 -22.40 14.81 12.08
N PRO A 81 -22.34 15.95 12.81
CA PRO A 81 -23.03 16.25 14.07
C PRO A 81 -24.55 16.46 13.94
N GLY A 82 -25.25 16.31 15.09
CA GLY A 82 -26.63 16.75 15.29
C GLY A 82 -27.66 15.63 15.34
N ALA A 83 -27.94 14.99 14.22
CA ALA A 83 -29.04 14.03 14.07
C ALA A 83 -28.59 12.56 14.22
N THR A 84 -27.84 12.28 15.29
CA THR A 84 -27.14 11.01 15.53
C THR A 84 -28.04 9.79 15.78
N HIS A 85 -29.34 10.04 15.99
CA HIS A 85 -30.39 9.01 16.03
C HIS A 85 -30.73 8.47 14.64
N LYS A 86 -30.61 9.28 13.59
CA LYS A 86 -30.85 8.87 12.19
C LYS A 86 -29.68 8.07 11.63
N GLU A 87 -28.45 8.55 11.87
CA GLU A 87 -27.20 7.89 11.49
C GLU A 87 -26.00 8.53 12.23
N THR A 88 -24.87 7.84 12.32
CA THR A 88 -23.57 8.38 12.77
C THR A 88 -22.47 7.96 11.81
N PHE A 89 -21.30 8.59 11.84
CA PHE A 89 -20.12 8.13 11.07
C PHE A 89 -19.88 6.64 11.30
N ALA A 90 -19.96 6.17 12.55
CA ALA A 90 -19.71 4.77 12.91
C ALA A 90 -20.73 3.74 12.40
N SER A 91 -21.99 4.13 12.15
CA SER A 91 -23.04 3.22 11.68
C SER A 91 -23.24 3.35 10.17
N GLY A 92 -23.20 4.57 9.61
CA GLY A 92 -23.22 4.79 8.17
C GLY A 92 -21.97 4.24 7.47
N THR A 93 -20.77 4.33 8.05
CA THR A 93 -19.60 3.66 7.45
C THR A 93 -19.56 2.14 7.67
N ALA A 94 -20.27 1.61 8.66
CA ALA A 94 -20.54 0.17 8.75
C ALA A 94 -21.47 -0.29 7.60
N ALA A 95 -22.52 0.47 7.34
CA ALA A 95 -23.42 0.27 6.20
C ALA A 95 -22.68 0.39 4.84
N ALA A 96 -21.74 1.34 4.72
CA ALA A 96 -20.88 1.48 3.55
C ALA A 96 -20.04 0.21 3.31
N LEU A 97 -19.32 -0.28 4.34
CA LEU A 97 -18.52 -1.50 4.22
C LEU A 97 -19.35 -2.73 3.84
N ALA A 98 -20.53 -2.91 4.44
CA ALA A 98 -21.44 -4.01 4.07
C ALA A 98 -21.97 -3.87 2.63
N GLY A 99 -22.11 -2.64 2.13
CA GLY A 99 -22.40 -2.32 0.74
C GLY A 99 -21.21 -2.45 -0.23
N GLY A 100 -20.02 -2.87 0.24
CA GLY A 100 -18.80 -2.95 -0.58
C GLY A 100 -18.13 -1.59 -0.84
N ILE A 101 -18.51 -0.54 -0.12
CA ILE A 101 -17.98 0.82 -0.26
C ILE A 101 -16.83 1.00 0.73
N THR A 102 -15.66 1.38 0.23
CA THR A 102 -14.43 1.56 1.00
C THR A 102 -14.07 3.03 1.22
N MET A 103 -14.72 3.94 0.50
CA MET A 103 -14.55 5.39 0.67
C MET A 103 -15.88 6.12 0.50
N VAL A 104 -16.17 7.11 1.37
CA VAL A 104 -17.40 7.92 1.30
C VAL A 104 -17.14 9.43 1.31
N LEU A 105 -17.91 10.22 0.56
CA LEU A 105 -17.90 11.68 0.64
C LEU A 105 -19.16 12.20 1.34
N ALA A 106 -19.01 12.71 2.56
CA ALA A 106 -20.14 13.09 3.41
C ALA A 106 -20.60 14.53 3.17
N MET A 107 -21.91 14.71 3.00
CA MET A 107 -22.56 15.99 2.67
C MET A 107 -22.68 16.94 3.89
N PRO A 108 -22.72 18.26 3.67
CA PRO A 108 -22.50 19.27 4.72
C PRO A 108 -23.77 19.70 5.48
N ASN A 109 -24.94 19.17 5.14
CA ASN A 109 -26.23 19.53 5.76
C ASN A 109 -26.48 18.78 7.09
N THR A 110 -25.49 18.81 7.96
CA THR A 110 -25.53 18.37 9.37
C THR A 110 -26.10 19.47 10.27
N GLN A 111 -26.12 19.26 11.59
CA GLN A 111 -26.52 20.29 12.57
C GLN A 111 -25.44 20.39 13.68
N PRO A 112 -24.59 21.44 13.70
CA PRO A 112 -24.51 22.54 12.73
C PRO A 112 -24.12 22.06 11.33
N ALA A 113 -24.48 22.85 10.31
CA ALA A 113 -24.09 22.59 8.93
C ALA A 113 -22.62 22.95 8.71
N ILE A 114 -21.92 22.18 7.88
CA ILE A 114 -20.48 22.39 7.58
C ILE A 114 -20.34 23.53 6.57
N VAL A 115 -20.17 24.77 7.05
CA VAL A 115 -20.12 25.99 6.20
C VAL A 115 -18.88 26.86 6.43
N ASP A 116 -18.09 26.54 7.43
CA ASP A 116 -16.93 27.32 7.87
C ASP A 116 -15.84 26.40 8.46
N ARG A 117 -14.74 27.00 8.91
CA ARG A 117 -13.58 26.29 9.43
C ARG A 117 -13.88 25.53 10.73
N GLU A 118 -14.74 26.08 11.59
CA GLU A 118 -15.07 25.51 12.90
C GLU A 118 -15.98 24.28 12.76
N SER A 119 -17.06 24.43 11.99
CA SER A 119 -17.98 23.33 11.66
C SER A 119 -17.30 22.21 10.87
N LEU A 120 -16.35 22.52 9.98
CA LEU A 120 -15.52 21.52 9.30
C LEU A 120 -14.59 20.79 10.26
N ALA A 121 -13.86 21.50 11.12
CA ALA A 121 -12.94 20.89 12.08
C ALA A 121 -13.69 19.98 13.07
N HIS A 122 -14.85 20.41 13.55
CA HIS A 122 -15.70 19.60 14.43
C HIS A 122 -16.20 18.32 13.75
N ALA A 123 -16.64 18.40 12.49
CA ALA A 123 -17.05 17.24 11.72
C ALA A 123 -15.87 16.30 11.40
N GLN A 124 -14.66 16.84 11.13
CA GLN A 124 -13.44 16.07 10.94
C GLN A 124 -13.08 15.27 12.21
N GLU A 125 -13.18 15.87 13.40
CA GLU A 125 -12.92 15.20 14.68
C GLU A 125 -13.90 14.04 14.95
N LEU A 126 -15.20 14.27 14.71
CA LEU A 126 -16.22 13.23 14.84
C LEU A 126 -16.01 12.09 13.83
N ALA A 127 -15.70 12.44 12.58
CA ALA A 127 -15.39 11.45 11.55
C ALA A 127 -14.14 10.63 11.90
N GLN A 128 -13.09 11.27 12.44
CA GLN A 128 -11.85 10.60 12.85
C GLN A 128 -12.07 9.60 14.00
N LYS A 129 -13.04 9.86 14.87
CA LYS A 129 -13.43 8.96 15.97
C LYS A 129 -14.43 7.88 15.55
N GLY A 130 -15.28 8.19 14.57
CA GLY A 130 -16.42 7.35 14.19
C GLY A 130 -16.19 6.46 12.96
N ALA A 131 -15.51 6.95 11.93
CA ALA A 131 -15.49 6.30 10.61
C ALA A 131 -14.77 4.95 10.61
N ARG A 132 -15.35 3.96 9.93
CA ARG A 132 -14.82 2.61 9.72
C ARG A 132 -14.25 2.39 8.33
N CYS A 133 -14.69 3.17 7.35
CA CYS A 133 -14.10 3.27 6.02
C CYS A 133 -13.50 4.67 5.80
N ASP A 134 -12.63 4.83 4.81
CA ASP A 134 -12.00 6.13 4.56
C ASP A 134 -13.04 7.14 4.03
N TYR A 135 -12.75 8.43 4.17
CA TYR A 135 -13.75 9.47 3.89
C TYR A 135 -13.14 10.81 3.45
N ALA A 136 -13.97 11.70 2.93
CA ALA A 136 -13.73 13.15 2.99
C ALA A 136 -15.07 13.88 3.17
N LEU A 137 -15.02 15.15 3.61
CA LEU A 137 -16.21 15.93 3.98
C LEU A 137 -16.42 17.07 2.99
N PHE A 138 -17.64 17.25 2.49
CA PHE A 138 -18.00 18.45 1.73
C PHE A 138 -18.08 19.67 2.66
N VAL A 139 -17.91 20.86 2.08
CA VAL A 139 -18.36 22.13 2.67
C VAL A 139 -19.59 22.62 1.91
N GLY A 140 -20.51 23.25 2.63
CA GLY A 140 -21.76 23.78 2.12
C GLY A 140 -21.63 25.25 1.72
N ALA A 141 -22.16 25.60 0.56
CA ALA A 141 -22.36 27.00 0.20
C ALA A 141 -23.53 27.58 1.02
N SER A 142 -23.32 28.74 1.64
CA SER A 142 -24.35 29.49 2.36
C SER A 142 -24.49 30.90 1.77
N ALA A 143 -25.52 31.64 2.21
CA ALA A 143 -25.72 33.02 1.78
C ALA A 143 -24.61 33.99 2.23
N THR A 144 -23.78 33.61 3.20
CA THR A 144 -22.80 34.50 3.86
C THR A 144 -21.34 34.06 3.70
N ASN A 145 -21.05 32.80 3.37
CA ASN A 145 -19.67 32.27 3.38
C ASN A 145 -18.90 32.39 2.05
N CYS A 146 -19.46 33.03 1.01
CA CYS A 146 -18.83 33.12 -0.31
C CYS A 146 -17.40 33.70 -0.28
N GLY A 147 -17.11 34.64 0.62
CA GLY A 147 -15.78 35.25 0.75
C GLY A 147 -14.73 34.42 1.48
N THR A 148 -15.15 33.39 2.24
CA THR A 148 -14.28 32.64 3.16
C THR A 148 -14.22 31.14 2.86
N VAL A 149 -15.29 30.57 2.27
CA VAL A 149 -15.39 29.11 2.04
C VAL A 149 -14.27 28.58 1.15
N SER A 150 -13.76 29.38 0.21
CA SER A 150 -12.67 29.03 -0.71
C SER A 150 -11.36 28.63 0.01
N GLU A 151 -11.12 29.12 1.23
CA GLU A 151 -9.98 28.70 2.06
C GLU A 151 -10.02 27.22 2.47
N LEU A 152 -11.21 26.61 2.47
CA LEU A 152 -11.44 25.22 2.89
C LEU A 152 -11.27 24.22 1.73
N ALA A 153 -11.06 24.70 0.51
CA ALA A 153 -11.07 23.88 -0.70
C ALA A 153 -10.00 22.79 -0.78
N SER A 154 -8.87 22.94 -0.07
CA SER A 154 -7.84 21.91 0.05
C SER A 154 -8.20 20.80 1.05
N GLN A 155 -9.05 21.10 2.03
CA GLN A 155 -9.45 20.20 3.11
C GLN A 155 -10.78 19.48 2.84
N ALA A 156 -11.60 20.05 1.94
CA ALA A 156 -12.93 19.54 1.61
C ALA A 156 -12.93 18.54 0.44
N ALA A 157 -13.91 17.63 0.41
CA ALA A 157 -14.24 16.81 -0.76
C ALA A 157 -14.58 17.70 -1.98
N GLY A 158 -15.35 18.76 -1.74
CA GLY A 158 -15.75 19.79 -2.70
C GLY A 158 -16.69 20.80 -2.03
N LEU A 159 -17.22 21.75 -2.81
CA LEU A 159 -18.31 22.64 -2.39
C LEU A 159 -19.65 22.05 -2.85
N LYS A 160 -20.61 21.89 -1.95
CA LYS A 160 -21.99 21.51 -2.27
C LYS A 160 -22.92 22.72 -2.18
N MET A 161 -23.60 23.02 -3.29
CA MET A 161 -24.63 24.07 -3.36
C MET A 161 -26.03 23.43 -3.43
N TYR A 162 -26.98 23.98 -2.67
CA TYR A 162 -28.37 23.56 -2.69
C TYR A 162 -29.23 24.66 -3.34
N LEU A 163 -29.70 24.41 -4.55
CA LEU A 163 -30.36 25.41 -5.38
C LEU A 163 -31.90 25.31 -5.33
N ASN A 164 -32.42 24.09 -5.18
CA ASN A 164 -33.85 23.79 -5.02
C ASN A 164 -34.28 23.66 -3.54
N GLU A 165 -35.58 23.47 -3.32
CA GLU A 165 -36.14 23.24 -1.99
C GLU A 165 -35.84 21.82 -1.48
N THR A 166 -35.13 21.76 -0.36
CA THR A 166 -34.86 20.54 0.38
C THR A 166 -34.73 20.86 1.86
N PHE A 167 -34.61 19.85 2.72
CA PHE A 167 -34.66 19.95 4.19
C PHE A 167 -33.35 20.48 4.80
N THR A 168 -32.67 21.38 4.08
CA THR A 168 -31.40 21.99 4.45
C THR A 168 -31.57 23.47 4.80
N THR A 169 -30.79 23.97 5.74
CA THR A 169 -30.65 25.40 6.02
C THR A 169 -29.79 26.13 4.98
N LEU A 170 -29.21 25.40 4.02
CA LEU A 170 -28.23 25.86 3.03
C LEU A 170 -28.82 26.23 1.66
N ARG A 171 -30.14 26.44 1.54
CA ARG A 171 -30.75 26.85 0.27
C ARG A 171 -30.22 28.22 -0.15
N LEU A 172 -29.70 28.33 -1.37
CA LEU A 172 -29.28 29.60 -1.98
C LEU A 172 -30.40 30.15 -2.87
N PRO A 173 -31.18 31.16 -2.46
CA PRO A 173 -32.38 31.58 -3.18
C PRO A 173 -32.11 32.45 -4.43
N GLY A 174 -30.91 33.03 -4.56
CA GLY A 174 -30.62 34.03 -5.59
C GLY A 174 -29.45 33.65 -6.52
N ILE A 175 -29.66 33.81 -7.82
CA ILE A 175 -28.64 33.62 -8.88
C ILE A 175 -27.34 34.38 -8.59
N HIS A 176 -27.42 35.58 -7.99
CA HIS A 176 -26.24 36.37 -7.60
C HIS A 176 -25.32 35.61 -6.62
N GLN A 177 -25.88 34.82 -5.70
CA GLN A 177 -25.11 33.99 -4.76
C GLN A 177 -24.47 32.82 -5.50
N TRP A 178 -25.18 32.25 -6.49
CA TRP A 178 -24.65 31.16 -7.30
C TRP A 178 -23.46 31.62 -8.14
N GLN A 179 -23.58 32.78 -8.79
CA GLN A 179 -22.49 33.43 -9.53
C GLN A 179 -21.29 33.74 -8.63
N ALA A 180 -21.53 34.28 -7.43
CA ALA A 180 -20.49 34.58 -6.47
C ALA A 180 -19.72 33.31 -6.05
N HIS A 181 -20.42 32.23 -5.69
CA HIS A 181 -19.79 30.94 -5.34
C HIS A 181 -19.07 30.28 -6.51
N LEU A 182 -19.65 30.32 -7.72
CA LEU A 182 -19.02 29.81 -8.95
C LEU A 182 -17.72 30.57 -9.28
N ALA A 183 -17.65 31.86 -8.97
CA ALA A 183 -16.45 32.69 -9.16
C ALA A 183 -15.40 32.51 -8.05
N ALA A 184 -15.83 32.45 -6.78
CA ALA A 184 -14.94 32.45 -5.62
C ALA A 184 -14.32 31.07 -5.30
N TRP A 185 -15.03 29.97 -5.53
CA TRP A 185 -14.51 28.63 -5.26
C TRP A 185 -13.35 28.29 -6.22
N PRO A 186 -12.23 27.66 -5.79
CA PRO A 186 -11.10 27.41 -6.69
C PRO A 186 -11.47 26.52 -7.89
N ARG A 187 -11.13 26.92 -9.13
CA ARG A 187 -11.56 26.22 -10.37
C ARG A 187 -11.15 24.74 -10.46
N ARG A 188 -10.03 24.36 -9.85
CA ARG A 188 -9.53 22.96 -9.81
C ARG A 188 -10.20 22.12 -8.70
N ALA A 189 -10.95 22.73 -7.78
CA ALA A 189 -11.67 22.03 -6.71
C ALA A 189 -13.09 21.63 -7.15
N PRO A 190 -13.58 20.42 -6.81
CA PRO A 190 -14.92 19.96 -7.19
C PRO A 190 -16.03 20.89 -6.67
N LEU A 191 -17.05 21.10 -7.49
CA LEU A 191 -18.27 21.83 -7.13
C LEU A 191 -19.48 21.01 -7.57
N CYS A 192 -20.32 20.68 -6.59
CA CYS A 192 -21.49 19.83 -6.74
C CYS A 192 -22.77 20.63 -6.50
N VAL A 193 -23.80 20.40 -7.31
CA VAL A 193 -25.08 21.11 -7.20
C VAL A 193 -26.25 20.14 -7.04
N HIS A 194 -27.07 20.36 -6.02
CA HIS A 194 -28.45 19.86 -6.02
C HIS A 194 -29.28 20.84 -6.86
N ALA A 195 -29.55 20.45 -8.11
CA ALA A 195 -30.21 21.26 -9.12
C ALA A 195 -31.19 20.41 -9.93
N GLU A 196 -32.49 20.69 -9.83
CA GLU A 196 -33.57 20.02 -10.57
C GLU A 196 -34.07 20.91 -11.72
N ARG A 197 -34.47 20.29 -12.85
CA ARG A 197 -35.20 20.96 -13.95
C ARG A 197 -34.58 22.29 -14.45
N GLU A 198 -35.35 23.39 -14.46
CA GLU A 198 -34.94 24.71 -14.94
C GLU A 198 -33.80 25.30 -14.11
N THR A 199 -33.68 24.87 -12.84
CA THR A 199 -32.57 25.24 -11.97
C THR A 199 -31.26 24.63 -12.45
N MET A 200 -31.30 23.39 -12.95
CA MET A 200 -30.15 22.74 -13.58
C MET A 200 -29.74 23.48 -14.87
N GLY A 201 -30.70 23.80 -15.75
CA GLY A 201 -30.41 24.59 -16.95
C GLY A 201 -29.79 25.95 -16.65
N THR A 202 -30.29 26.63 -15.62
CA THR A 202 -29.77 27.92 -15.16
C THR A 202 -28.33 27.81 -14.65
N VAL A 203 -28.03 26.85 -13.77
CA VAL A 203 -26.66 26.73 -13.22
C VAL A 203 -25.65 26.20 -14.25
N LEU A 204 -26.08 25.37 -15.21
CA LEU A 204 -25.24 24.95 -16.34
C LEU A 204 -24.90 26.14 -17.26
N LEU A 205 -25.83 27.07 -17.50
CA LEU A 205 -25.54 28.31 -18.21
C LEU A 205 -24.52 29.17 -17.46
N LEU A 206 -24.65 29.33 -16.14
CA LEU A 206 -23.69 30.09 -15.33
C LEU A 206 -22.29 29.43 -15.29
N ALA A 207 -22.23 28.10 -15.20
CA ALA A 207 -20.99 27.34 -15.28
C ALA A 207 -20.34 27.47 -16.68
N SER A 208 -21.14 27.49 -17.75
CA SER A 208 -20.67 27.75 -19.12
C SER A 208 -20.11 29.17 -19.26
N LEU A 209 -20.82 30.20 -18.79
CA LEU A 209 -20.38 31.60 -18.84
C LEU A 209 -19.10 31.87 -18.04
N THR A 210 -18.82 31.04 -17.04
CA THR A 210 -17.60 31.13 -16.23
C THR A 210 -16.49 30.17 -16.67
N ASP A 211 -16.70 29.32 -17.67
CA ASP A 211 -15.85 28.16 -18.01
C ASP A 211 -15.45 27.35 -16.76
N ARG A 212 -16.44 26.89 -16.00
CA ARG A 212 -16.23 26.15 -14.76
C ARG A 212 -16.69 24.69 -14.88
N PRO A 213 -15.84 23.70 -14.51
CA PRO A 213 -16.31 22.34 -14.28
C PRO A 213 -17.37 22.29 -13.16
N ILE A 214 -18.42 21.50 -13.39
CA ILE A 214 -19.54 21.36 -12.45
C ILE A 214 -20.04 19.91 -12.41
N HIS A 215 -20.46 19.45 -11.24
CA HIS A 215 -21.05 18.13 -11.03
C HIS A 215 -22.52 18.26 -10.61
N VAL A 216 -23.45 17.69 -11.39
CA VAL A 216 -24.88 17.67 -11.09
C VAL A 216 -25.20 16.44 -10.25
N CYS A 217 -25.70 16.65 -9.04
CA CYS A 217 -26.08 15.56 -8.15
C CYS A 217 -27.36 14.84 -8.63
N HIS A 218 -27.49 13.57 -8.24
CA HIS A 218 -28.71 12.73 -8.28
C HIS A 218 -29.68 13.05 -9.44
N VAL A 219 -29.22 12.92 -10.69
CA VAL A 219 -30.06 13.16 -11.88
C VAL A 219 -31.17 12.12 -11.94
N ALA A 220 -32.41 12.58 -12.10
CA ALA A 220 -33.59 11.74 -11.89
C ALA A 220 -34.53 11.66 -13.11
N ARG A 221 -34.44 12.61 -14.05
CA ARG A 221 -35.43 12.76 -15.13
C ARG A 221 -34.85 12.69 -16.53
N LYS A 222 -35.69 12.31 -17.50
CA LYS A 222 -35.39 12.33 -18.93
C LYS A 222 -34.98 13.72 -19.40
N GLU A 223 -35.67 14.77 -18.95
CA GLU A 223 -35.36 16.17 -19.29
C GLU A 223 -33.95 16.57 -18.82
N GLU A 224 -33.52 16.08 -17.66
CA GLU A 224 -32.24 16.40 -17.04
C GLU A 224 -31.09 15.67 -17.75
N ILE A 225 -31.21 14.35 -17.94
CA ILE A 225 -30.13 13.57 -18.59
C ILE A 225 -29.92 13.95 -20.06
N LEU A 226 -31.00 14.28 -20.79
CA LEU A 226 -30.90 14.75 -22.17
C LEU A 226 -30.30 16.16 -22.28
N LEU A 227 -30.59 17.05 -21.33
CA LEU A 227 -29.94 18.36 -21.28
C LEU A 227 -28.45 18.23 -20.95
N ILE A 228 -28.07 17.36 -20.01
CA ILE A 228 -26.65 17.07 -19.71
C ILE A 228 -25.95 16.47 -20.94
N LYS A 229 -26.59 15.56 -21.68
CA LYS A 229 -26.08 15.00 -22.94
C LYS A 229 -25.78 16.09 -23.96
N ALA A 230 -26.77 16.94 -24.26
CA ALA A 230 -26.60 18.05 -25.22
C ALA A 230 -25.55 19.09 -24.78
N VAL A 231 -25.34 19.26 -23.47
CA VAL A 231 -24.30 20.12 -22.90
C VAL A 231 -22.91 19.47 -23.04
N LYS A 232 -22.77 18.16 -22.78
CA LYS A 232 -21.52 17.41 -23.01
C LYS A 232 -21.11 17.37 -24.49
N GLU A 233 -22.07 17.14 -25.39
CA GLU A 233 -21.86 17.15 -26.85
C GLU A 233 -21.34 18.49 -27.37
N ARG A 234 -21.59 19.59 -26.65
CA ARG A 234 -21.06 20.94 -26.92
C ARG A 234 -19.70 21.22 -26.25
N GLY A 235 -19.07 20.21 -25.64
CA GLY A 235 -17.76 20.32 -25.00
C GLY A 235 -17.75 20.98 -23.62
N LEU A 236 -18.92 21.24 -23.01
CA LEU A 236 -18.99 21.83 -21.68
C LEU A 236 -18.62 20.80 -20.60
N ARG A 237 -17.82 21.25 -19.61
CA ARG A 237 -17.24 20.40 -18.55
C ARG A 237 -18.23 20.07 -17.44
N VAL A 238 -19.37 19.50 -17.81
CA VAL A 238 -20.36 18.95 -16.87
C VAL A 238 -20.07 17.47 -16.59
N THR A 239 -20.29 17.05 -15.35
CA THR A 239 -20.44 15.64 -14.98
C THR A 239 -21.71 15.45 -14.15
N CYS A 240 -22.21 14.22 -14.02
CA CYS A 240 -23.37 13.91 -13.20
C CYS A 240 -23.30 12.54 -12.53
N GLU A 241 -24.06 12.40 -11.46
CA GLU A 241 -24.34 11.12 -10.80
C GLU A 241 -25.83 10.76 -10.90
N VAL A 242 -26.14 9.47 -10.80
CA VAL A 242 -27.51 8.96 -10.70
C VAL A 242 -27.61 8.00 -9.51
N CYS A 243 -28.73 8.07 -8.79
CA CYS A 243 -28.95 7.26 -7.60
C CYS A 243 -29.67 5.94 -7.91
N PRO A 244 -29.41 4.85 -7.16
CA PRO A 244 -30.06 3.56 -7.40
C PRO A 244 -31.58 3.63 -7.36
N HIS A 245 -32.14 4.50 -6.52
CA HIS A 245 -33.59 4.65 -6.42
C HIS A 245 -34.23 5.28 -7.67
N HIS A 246 -33.50 6.03 -8.51
CA HIS A 246 -34.01 6.48 -9.82
C HIS A 246 -33.75 5.47 -10.95
N LEU A 247 -32.87 4.48 -10.75
CA LEU A 247 -32.63 3.39 -11.71
C LEU A 247 -33.50 2.15 -11.46
N PHE A 248 -33.91 1.92 -10.20
CA PHE A 248 -34.57 0.69 -9.76
C PHE A 248 -35.93 0.90 -9.09
N LEU A 249 -36.35 2.15 -8.84
CA LEU A 249 -37.69 2.51 -8.37
C LEU A 249 -38.29 3.61 -9.25
N SER A 250 -39.61 3.66 -9.30
CA SER A 250 -40.38 4.66 -10.05
C SER A 250 -41.62 5.09 -9.26
N SER A 251 -42.42 6.00 -9.81
CA SER A 251 -43.75 6.33 -9.28
C SER A 251 -44.68 5.11 -9.15
N ALA A 252 -44.45 4.03 -9.90
CA ALA A 252 -45.21 2.77 -9.77
C ALA A 252 -44.90 2.00 -8.46
N ASP A 253 -43.79 2.29 -7.80
CA ASP A 253 -43.36 1.61 -6.56
C ASP A 253 -43.90 2.26 -5.28
N ILE A 254 -44.55 3.42 -5.36
CA ILE A 254 -44.96 4.23 -4.20
C ILE A 254 -45.80 3.41 -3.21
N GLU A 255 -46.82 2.69 -3.69
CA GLU A 255 -47.67 1.84 -2.85
C GLU A 255 -46.88 0.69 -2.22
N ARG A 256 -45.98 0.05 -2.98
CA ARG A 256 -45.11 -1.04 -2.49
C ARG A 256 -44.14 -0.57 -1.39
N ILE A 257 -43.71 0.69 -1.44
CA ILE A 257 -42.81 1.30 -0.45
C ILE A 257 -43.55 1.68 0.86
N GLY A 258 -44.89 1.71 0.86
CA GLY A 258 -45.72 2.14 2.00
C GLY A 258 -46.48 3.45 1.77
N GLY A 259 -46.63 3.88 0.53
CA GLY A 259 -47.39 5.07 0.14
C GLY A 259 -46.57 6.36 0.12
N ALA A 260 -47.25 7.48 -0.16
CA ALA A 260 -46.63 8.76 -0.51
C ALA A 260 -45.72 9.39 0.58
N GLY A 261 -45.92 9.07 1.86
CA GLY A 261 -45.05 9.53 2.96
C GLY A 261 -43.71 8.79 2.98
N TRP A 262 -43.76 7.46 2.95
CA TRP A 262 -42.58 6.61 2.86
C TRP A 262 -41.76 6.90 1.61
N ALA A 263 -42.42 7.07 0.46
CA ALA A 263 -41.80 7.38 -0.83
C ALA A 263 -41.23 8.82 -0.95
N GLN A 264 -41.28 9.67 0.08
CA GLN A 264 -40.65 11.00 0.02
C GLN A 264 -39.12 10.88 -0.18
N VAL A 265 -38.64 11.51 -1.26
CA VAL A 265 -37.22 11.69 -1.62
C VAL A 265 -37.10 12.96 -2.48
N ARG A 266 -35.91 13.56 -2.60
CA ARG A 266 -35.64 14.73 -3.46
C ARG A 266 -34.31 14.53 -4.19
N PRO A 267 -34.29 14.40 -5.54
CA PRO A 267 -35.43 14.51 -6.44
C PRO A 267 -36.46 13.40 -6.23
N VAL A 268 -37.74 13.73 -6.45
CA VAL A 268 -38.85 12.75 -6.29
C VAL A 268 -38.66 11.53 -7.20
N LEU A 269 -39.27 10.39 -6.82
CA LEU A 269 -39.25 9.20 -7.66
C LEU A 269 -39.75 9.52 -9.09
N CYS A 270 -38.94 9.11 -10.05
CA CYS A 270 -39.13 9.38 -11.47
C CYS A 270 -40.27 8.54 -12.07
N THR A 271 -40.81 8.94 -13.23
CA THR A 271 -41.78 8.08 -13.92
C THR A 271 -41.09 6.85 -14.53
N PRO A 272 -41.82 5.79 -14.93
CA PRO A 272 -41.24 4.69 -15.68
C PRO A 272 -40.55 5.13 -16.99
N GLU A 273 -41.05 6.18 -17.67
CA GLU A 273 -40.39 6.73 -18.85
C GLU A 273 -39.08 7.46 -18.52
N ASP A 274 -39.03 8.19 -17.40
CA ASP A 274 -37.80 8.82 -16.89
C ASP A 274 -36.77 7.74 -16.51
N GLN A 275 -37.17 6.72 -15.74
CA GLN A 275 -36.30 5.60 -15.36
C GLN A 275 -35.71 4.94 -16.60
N GLN A 276 -36.52 4.64 -17.62
CA GLN A 276 -36.04 4.05 -18.86
C GLN A 276 -35.06 4.99 -19.59
N ALA A 277 -35.32 6.29 -19.63
CA ALA A 277 -34.41 7.25 -20.26
C ALA A 277 -33.04 7.35 -19.55
N LEU A 278 -32.96 7.14 -18.23
CA LEU A 278 -31.70 7.03 -17.49
C LEU A 278 -30.92 5.77 -17.89
N TRP A 279 -31.60 4.64 -18.09
CA TRP A 279 -30.98 3.41 -18.61
C TRP A 279 -30.53 3.53 -20.07
N ASP A 280 -31.34 4.18 -20.92
CA ASP A 280 -31.02 4.40 -22.34
C ASP A 280 -29.82 5.36 -22.54
N ASN A 281 -29.54 6.22 -21.56
CA ASN A 281 -28.44 7.19 -21.58
C ASN A 281 -27.38 6.87 -20.51
N LEU A 282 -27.17 5.58 -20.23
CA LEU A 282 -26.19 5.10 -19.27
C LEU A 282 -24.76 5.55 -19.60
N ASP A 283 -24.44 5.81 -20.87
CA ASP A 283 -23.20 6.40 -21.35
C ASP A 283 -22.96 7.82 -20.80
N VAL A 284 -24.02 8.61 -20.66
CA VAL A 284 -23.98 10.01 -20.19
C VAL A 284 -23.70 10.11 -18.69
N ILE A 285 -24.15 9.13 -17.90
CA ILE A 285 -23.99 9.10 -16.43
C ILE A 285 -22.52 8.88 -16.05
N ASP A 286 -21.88 9.80 -15.32
CA ASP A 286 -20.48 9.60 -14.92
C ASP A 286 -20.35 8.74 -13.67
N VAL A 287 -21.25 8.89 -12.70
CA VAL A 287 -21.12 8.33 -11.36
C VAL A 287 -22.40 7.64 -10.88
N PHE A 288 -22.26 6.56 -10.09
CA PHE A 288 -23.31 6.08 -9.21
C PHE A 288 -23.01 6.52 -7.78
N ALA A 289 -23.99 7.11 -7.11
CA ALA A 289 -23.89 7.54 -5.71
C ALA A 289 -25.22 7.23 -5.02
N THR A 290 -25.23 6.87 -3.73
CA THR A 290 -26.49 6.44 -3.11
C THR A 290 -27.49 7.55 -2.88
N ASP A 291 -27.01 8.78 -2.65
CA ASP A 291 -27.72 9.79 -1.87
C ASP A 291 -28.31 9.15 -0.60
N HIS A 292 -27.46 8.45 0.15
CA HIS A 292 -27.86 7.78 1.39
C HIS A 292 -28.29 8.84 2.40
N ALA A 293 -29.60 9.03 2.48
CA ALA A 293 -30.28 10.04 3.28
C ALA A 293 -31.13 9.33 4.35
N PRO A 294 -30.50 8.75 5.38
CA PRO A 294 -31.16 7.96 6.41
C PRO A 294 -32.08 8.82 7.26
N HIS A 295 -33.23 8.24 7.58
CA HIS A 295 -34.30 8.77 8.40
C HIS A 295 -34.90 7.59 9.16
N THR A 296 -35.27 7.80 10.42
CA THR A 296 -35.87 6.72 11.20
C THR A 296 -37.27 6.40 10.67
N ARG A 297 -37.77 5.21 10.98
CA ARG A 297 -39.10 4.77 10.56
C ARG A 297 -40.20 5.71 11.07
N GLU A 298 -40.11 6.13 12.33
CA GLU A 298 -41.06 7.03 13.00
C GLU A 298 -41.14 8.39 12.30
N GLU A 299 -40.02 8.89 11.79
CA GLU A 299 -39.98 10.14 11.03
C GLU A 299 -40.67 9.98 9.66
N LYS A 300 -40.49 8.82 9.00
CA LYS A 300 -41.09 8.51 7.70
C LYS A 300 -42.58 8.18 7.77
N GLU A 301 -43.06 7.68 8.91
CA GLU A 301 -44.48 7.48 9.22
C GLU A 301 -45.18 8.78 9.65
N SER A 302 -44.42 9.86 9.95
CA SER A 302 -45.00 11.14 10.39
C SER A 302 -45.74 11.89 9.28
N ALA A 303 -46.67 12.77 9.69
CA ALA A 303 -47.45 13.61 8.76
C ALA A 303 -46.57 14.52 7.87
N ASN A 304 -45.36 14.86 8.32
CA ASN A 304 -44.38 15.67 7.58
C ASN A 304 -43.13 14.83 7.26
N ALA A 305 -43.34 13.63 6.67
CA ALA A 305 -42.30 12.67 6.36
C ALA A 305 -41.11 13.30 5.59
N PRO A 306 -39.88 13.23 6.12
CA PRO A 306 -38.73 13.85 5.47
C PRO A 306 -38.30 13.08 4.20
N PRO A 307 -37.79 13.78 3.18
CA PRO A 307 -37.29 13.17 1.97
C PRO A 307 -35.92 12.53 2.19
N GLY A 308 -35.77 11.30 1.70
CA GLY A 308 -34.50 10.58 1.72
C GLY A 308 -34.68 9.08 1.92
N PHE A 309 -33.74 8.31 1.36
CA PHE A 309 -33.69 6.86 1.45
C PHE A 309 -32.31 6.38 1.93
N PRO A 310 -32.24 5.36 2.80
CA PRO A 310 -30.98 4.68 3.08
C PRO A 310 -30.59 3.76 1.92
N GLY A 311 -29.45 4.03 1.25
CA GLY A 311 -29.00 3.27 0.07
C GLY A 311 -27.71 2.43 0.20
N LEU A 312 -26.83 2.68 1.18
CA LEU A 312 -25.47 2.12 1.26
C LEU A 312 -25.41 0.59 1.19
N GLU A 313 -26.19 -0.13 1.99
CA GLU A 313 -26.19 -1.60 2.01
C GLU A 313 -26.80 -2.24 0.75
N THR A 314 -27.52 -1.46 -0.07
CA THR A 314 -28.31 -1.96 -1.21
C THR A 314 -27.74 -1.63 -2.59
N ILE A 315 -26.90 -0.60 -2.74
CA ILE A 315 -26.42 -0.14 -4.05
C ILE A 315 -25.65 -1.22 -4.83
N LEU A 316 -24.63 -1.83 -4.23
CA LEU A 316 -23.82 -2.82 -4.94
C LEU A 316 -24.62 -4.09 -5.27
N PRO A 317 -25.45 -4.68 -4.37
CA PRO A 317 -26.37 -5.77 -4.74
C PRO A 317 -27.30 -5.44 -5.92
N LEU A 318 -27.88 -4.24 -5.96
CA LEU A 318 -28.75 -3.81 -7.07
C LEU A 318 -27.96 -3.67 -8.39
N LEU A 319 -26.76 -3.09 -8.36
CA LEU A 319 -25.90 -2.94 -9.53
C LEU A 319 -25.35 -4.29 -10.02
N LEU A 320 -24.94 -5.20 -9.13
CA LEU A 320 -24.53 -6.56 -9.48
C LEU A 320 -25.69 -7.36 -10.09
N ASN A 321 -26.91 -7.16 -9.58
CA ASN A 321 -28.11 -7.77 -10.15
C ASN A 321 -28.34 -7.27 -11.58
N ALA A 322 -28.21 -5.96 -11.84
CA ALA A 322 -28.27 -5.40 -13.19
C ALA A 322 -27.16 -5.94 -14.12
N VAL A 323 -25.95 -6.21 -13.59
CA VAL A 323 -24.89 -6.90 -14.34
C VAL A 323 -25.28 -8.34 -14.68
N SER A 324 -25.85 -9.07 -13.73
CA SER A 324 -26.32 -10.45 -13.96
C SER A 324 -27.45 -10.54 -15.01
N GLN A 325 -28.26 -9.47 -15.12
CA GLN A 325 -29.33 -9.31 -16.10
C GLN A 325 -28.84 -8.75 -17.45
N GLY A 326 -27.56 -8.43 -17.60
CA GLY A 326 -27.00 -7.83 -18.83
C GLY A 326 -27.39 -6.37 -19.10
N ARG A 327 -28.00 -5.68 -18.13
CA ARG A 327 -28.40 -4.25 -18.23
C ARG A 327 -27.22 -3.29 -18.00
N LEU A 328 -26.17 -3.76 -17.34
CA LEU A 328 -24.97 -3.02 -16.95
C LEU A 328 -23.75 -3.93 -17.21
N THR A 329 -22.64 -3.41 -17.72
CA THR A 329 -21.40 -4.21 -17.76
C THR A 329 -20.59 -4.04 -16.47
N LEU A 330 -19.79 -5.04 -16.12
CA LEU A 330 -18.92 -4.96 -14.93
C LEU A 330 -17.90 -3.82 -15.04
N ASP A 331 -17.40 -3.53 -16.26
CA ASP A 331 -16.50 -2.38 -16.45
C ASP A 331 -17.25 -1.06 -16.30
N GLN A 332 -18.48 -0.90 -16.82
CA GLN A 332 -19.30 0.29 -16.57
C GLN A 332 -19.56 0.51 -15.07
N LEU A 333 -19.82 -0.56 -14.31
CA LEU A 333 -19.97 -0.52 -12.85
C LEU A 333 -18.67 0.01 -12.19
N ILE A 334 -17.52 -0.58 -12.51
CA ILE A 334 -16.21 -0.13 -12.00
C ILE A 334 -15.89 1.30 -12.44
N HIS A 335 -16.24 1.69 -13.67
CA HIS A 335 -15.99 3.04 -14.17
C HIS A 335 -16.81 4.07 -13.39
N LYS A 336 -18.10 3.81 -13.19
CA LYS A 336 -19.04 4.76 -12.57
C LYS A 336 -19.01 4.76 -11.05
N PHE A 337 -18.58 3.66 -10.41
CA PHE A 337 -18.58 3.53 -8.95
C PHE A 337 -17.17 3.46 -8.32
N HIS A 338 -16.09 3.58 -9.13
CA HIS A 338 -14.72 3.70 -8.64
C HIS A 338 -13.86 4.68 -9.46
N ARG A 339 -13.66 4.44 -10.77
CA ARG A 339 -12.70 5.24 -11.56
C ARG A 339 -13.11 6.71 -11.74
N ASN A 340 -14.37 6.97 -12.11
CA ASN A 340 -14.90 8.32 -12.29
C ASN A 340 -14.99 9.10 -10.97
N PRO A 341 -15.48 8.53 -9.85
CA PRO A 341 -15.36 9.15 -8.53
C PRO A 341 -13.93 9.65 -8.22
N LYS A 342 -12.90 8.82 -8.39
CA LYS A 342 -11.50 9.21 -8.14
C LYS A 342 -11.05 10.38 -9.02
N ARG A 343 -11.37 10.32 -10.32
CA ARG A 343 -10.99 11.35 -11.30
C ARG A 343 -11.72 12.67 -11.09
N ILE A 344 -13.02 12.65 -10.79
CA ILE A 344 -13.86 13.85 -10.64
C ILE A 344 -13.55 14.57 -9.33
N PHE A 345 -13.31 13.81 -8.25
CA PHE A 345 -13.09 14.35 -6.92
C PHE A 345 -11.61 14.42 -6.50
N ASN A 346 -10.67 14.10 -7.40
CA ASN A 346 -9.23 14.03 -7.11
C ASN A 346 -8.94 13.20 -5.84
N LEU A 347 -9.42 11.95 -5.81
CA LEU A 347 -9.28 11.05 -4.65
C LEU A 347 -8.09 10.10 -4.83
N PRO A 348 -7.31 9.84 -3.77
CA PRO A 348 -6.14 8.97 -3.84
C PRO A 348 -6.50 7.48 -3.96
N ASP A 349 -5.50 6.67 -4.30
CA ASP A 349 -5.58 5.21 -4.20
C ASP A 349 -5.59 4.75 -2.74
N GLN A 350 -6.52 3.85 -2.41
CA GLN A 350 -6.50 3.11 -1.15
C GLN A 350 -5.59 1.88 -1.35
N PRO A 351 -4.38 1.82 -0.74
CA PRO A 351 -3.48 0.68 -0.92
C PRO A 351 -4.14 -0.61 -0.42
N ASN A 352 -3.81 -1.76 -1.01
CA ASN A 352 -4.26 -3.09 -0.56
C ASN A 352 -5.77 -3.19 -0.25
N THR A 353 -6.61 -2.49 -1.02
CA THR A 353 -8.06 -2.34 -0.77
C THR A 353 -8.88 -2.97 -1.89
N TYR A 354 -9.86 -3.81 -1.54
CA TYR A 354 -10.67 -4.55 -2.49
C TYR A 354 -11.95 -5.11 -1.87
N VAL A 355 -12.89 -5.49 -2.74
CA VAL A 355 -14.17 -6.14 -2.39
C VAL A 355 -14.21 -7.50 -3.05
N GLU A 356 -14.64 -8.53 -2.32
CA GLU A 356 -14.95 -9.84 -2.88
C GLU A 356 -16.46 -10.05 -2.89
N VAL A 357 -16.98 -10.35 -4.09
CA VAL A 357 -18.41 -10.56 -4.31
C VAL A 357 -18.66 -11.98 -4.82
N ASP A 358 -19.76 -12.57 -4.34
CA ASP A 358 -20.34 -13.78 -4.91
C ASP A 358 -21.36 -13.36 -5.97
N PHE A 359 -21.08 -13.65 -7.25
CA PHE A 359 -21.97 -13.36 -8.37
C PHE A 359 -23.11 -14.37 -8.55
N ASP A 360 -23.02 -15.54 -7.91
CA ASP A 360 -23.96 -16.64 -8.10
C ASP A 360 -25.02 -16.68 -6.98
N GLU A 361 -24.78 -16.06 -5.82
CA GLU A 361 -25.76 -15.98 -4.72
C GLU A 361 -26.97 -15.09 -5.04
N GLU A 362 -28.16 -15.68 -4.92
CA GLU A 362 -29.47 -15.02 -5.03
C GLU A 362 -30.10 -14.88 -3.65
N TRP A 363 -30.56 -13.68 -3.32
CA TRP A 363 -31.17 -13.36 -2.03
C TRP A 363 -32.22 -12.26 -2.16
N THR A 364 -32.99 -12.02 -1.09
CA THR A 364 -34.02 -10.97 -1.05
C THR A 364 -33.57 -9.89 -0.07
N ILE A 365 -33.62 -8.63 -0.47
CA ILE A 365 -33.28 -7.49 0.40
C ILE A 365 -34.26 -7.48 1.59
N PRO A 366 -33.76 -7.54 2.84
CA PRO A 366 -34.61 -7.58 4.03
C PRO A 366 -35.30 -6.24 4.27
N GLU A 367 -36.40 -6.26 5.04
CA GLU A 367 -37.09 -5.03 5.46
C GLU A 367 -36.19 -4.09 6.25
N ARG A 368 -35.34 -4.65 7.12
CA ARG A 368 -34.41 -3.92 7.99
C ARG A 368 -32.96 -4.20 7.55
N PRO A 369 -32.20 -3.19 7.08
CA PRO A 369 -30.75 -3.31 6.89
C PRO A 369 -30.02 -3.53 8.21
N ALA A 370 -28.82 -4.12 8.16
CA ALA A 370 -28.11 -4.62 9.33
C ALA A 370 -27.35 -3.52 10.09
N HIS A 371 -26.90 -2.46 9.41
CA HIS A 371 -25.98 -1.47 9.99
C HIS A 371 -26.55 -0.05 10.03
N SER A 372 -27.31 0.38 9.03
CA SER A 372 -27.92 1.70 9.01
C SER A 372 -28.97 1.87 10.11
N LYS A 373 -28.86 2.97 10.88
CA LYS A 373 -29.81 3.34 11.94
C LYS A 373 -31.19 3.74 11.42
N ALA A 374 -31.34 3.97 10.11
CA ALA A 374 -32.66 4.15 9.50
C ALA A 374 -33.59 2.94 9.78
N HIS A 375 -33.04 1.73 9.79
CA HIS A 375 -33.75 0.48 10.09
C HIS A 375 -34.92 0.12 9.16
N TRP A 376 -34.98 0.72 7.97
CA TRP A 376 -35.85 0.33 6.86
C TRP A 376 -35.12 0.50 5.52
N THR A 377 -35.69 0.04 4.40
CA THR A 377 -35.20 0.35 3.05
C THR A 377 -36.35 0.29 2.02
N PRO A 378 -36.40 1.18 1.00
CA PRO A 378 -37.43 1.13 -0.05
C PRO A 378 -37.27 -0.08 -1.01
N PHE A 379 -36.13 -0.77 -0.92
CA PHE A 379 -35.83 -1.98 -1.69
C PHE A 379 -36.24 -3.28 -0.98
N ALA A 380 -36.92 -3.20 0.16
CA ALA A 380 -37.41 -4.37 0.89
C ALA A 380 -38.23 -5.30 -0.03
N GLY A 381 -37.96 -6.60 0.05
CA GLY A 381 -38.63 -7.62 -0.76
C GLY A 381 -38.12 -7.76 -2.21
N VAL A 382 -37.21 -6.89 -2.68
CA VAL A 382 -36.60 -7.01 -4.00
C VAL A 382 -35.61 -8.18 -4.01
N ARG A 383 -35.76 -9.10 -4.98
CA ARG A 383 -34.81 -10.19 -5.21
C ARG A 383 -33.62 -9.68 -6.02
N VAL A 384 -32.42 -10.00 -5.57
CA VAL A 384 -31.15 -9.59 -6.18
C VAL A 384 -30.21 -10.78 -6.31
N LYS A 385 -29.37 -10.73 -7.36
CA LYS A 385 -28.27 -11.66 -7.59
C LYS A 385 -26.94 -10.92 -7.49
N GLY A 386 -26.05 -11.43 -6.65
CA GLY A 386 -24.82 -10.73 -6.26
C GLY A 386 -24.85 -10.36 -4.78
N ARG A 387 -23.82 -10.77 -4.03
CA ARG A 387 -23.65 -10.41 -2.61
C ARG A 387 -22.22 -10.04 -2.28
N VAL A 388 -22.06 -9.04 -1.40
CA VAL A 388 -20.76 -8.71 -0.79
C VAL A 388 -20.42 -9.77 0.24
N HIS A 389 -19.32 -10.49 0.02
CA HIS A 389 -18.82 -11.53 0.93
C HIS A 389 -17.76 -10.97 1.86
N ARG A 390 -16.75 -10.26 1.32
CA ARG A 390 -15.64 -9.68 2.08
C ARG A 390 -15.26 -8.30 1.57
N VAL A 391 -14.88 -7.40 2.47
CA VAL A 391 -14.19 -6.15 2.15
C VAL A 391 -12.87 -6.10 2.90
N VAL A 392 -11.79 -5.83 2.16
CA VAL A 392 -10.47 -5.55 2.71
C VAL A 392 -10.15 -4.08 2.46
N LEU A 393 -9.79 -3.36 3.52
CA LEU A 393 -9.47 -1.94 3.51
C LEU A 393 -8.07 -1.73 4.08
N ARG A 394 -7.18 -1.16 3.27
CA ARG A 394 -5.78 -0.88 3.63
C ARG A 394 -5.02 -2.09 4.17
N GLY A 395 -5.31 -3.28 3.63
CA GLY A 395 -4.73 -4.56 4.01
C GLY A 395 -5.48 -5.32 5.10
N GLU A 396 -6.34 -4.65 5.87
CA GLU A 396 -7.11 -5.27 6.96
C GLU A 396 -8.50 -5.71 6.50
N THR A 397 -9.00 -6.83 7.01
CA THR A 397 -10.36 -7.30 6.68
C THR A 397 -11.38 -6.47 7.46
N ALA A 398 -12.13 -5.63 6.76
CA ALA A 398 -13.04 -4.65 7.35
C ALA A 398 -14.48 -5.17 7.49
N TYR A 399 -14.89 -6.12 6.65
CA TYR A 399 -16.20 -6.77 6.67
C TYR A 399 -16.12 -8.20 6.12
N VAL A 400 -16.82 -9.16 6.73
CA VAL A 400 -17.06 -10.52 6.23
C VAL A 400 -18.47 -10.98 6.58
N ASP A 401 -19.21 -11.54 5.62
CA ASP A 401 -20.48 -12.28 5.83
C ASP A 401 -21.49 -11.63 6.80
N GLY A 402 -21.71 -10.33 6.68
CA GLY A 402 -22.66 -9.56 7.50
C GLY A 402 -22.07 -8.98 8.79
N VAL A 403 -20.79 -9.21 9.07
CA VAL A 403 -20.09 -8.70 10.25
C VAL A 403 -19.05 -7.66 9.83
N VAL A 404 -19.19 -6.43 10.35
CA VAL A 404 -18.18 -5.38 10.23
C VAL A 404 -17.13 -5.56 11.32
N LEU A 405 -15.88 -5.77 10.91
CA LEU A 405 -14.72 -6.02 11.77
C LEU A 405 -13.90 -4.74 12.01
N ALA A 406 -13.94 -3.77 11.09
CA ALA A 406 -13.28 -2.48 11.28
C ALA A 406 -13.92 -1.68 12.43
N SER A 407 -13.14 -1.34 13.46
CA SER A 407 -13.58 -0.51 14.59
C SER A 407 -13.89 0.94 14.18
N PRO A 408 -14.73 1.67 14.94
CA PRO A 408 -14.86 3.12 14.78
C PRO A 408 -13.51 3.82 14.90
N GLY A 409 -13.25 4.79 14.02
CA GLY A 409 -11.97 5.49 13.91
C GLY A 409 -10.87 4.74 13.16
N PHE A 410 -11.17 3.58 12.55
CA PHE A 410 -10.25 2.92 11.61
C PHE A 410 -10.11 3.70 10.30
N GLY A 411 -11.20 4.31 9.83
CA GLY A 411 -11.27 5.09 8.59
C GLY A 411 -10.52 6.41 8.66
N GLN A 412 -9.90 6.82 7.56
CA GLN A 412 -9.07 8.02 7.49
C GLN A 412 -9.65 9.08 6.54
N ASN A 413 -9.45 10.35 6.88
CA ASN A 413 -9.70 11.46 5.98
C ASN A 413 -8.67 11.45 4.83
N VAL A 414 -9.11 11.20 3.60
CA VAL A 414 -8.23 11.08 2.43
C VAL A 414 -7.66 12.43 1.97
N ARG A 415 -8.21 13.55 2.43
CA ARG A 415 -7.64 14.89 2.18
C ARG A 415 -6.38 15.18 2.99
N ASP A 416 -6.15 14.45 4.09
CA ASP A 416 -4.94 14.61 4.90
C ASP A 416 -3.75 13.81 4.34
N TRP A 417 -3.99 12.91 3.38
CA TRP A 417 -2.96 12.07 2.79
C TRP A 417 -1.98 12.87 1.92
N THR A 418 -2.42 13.96 1.30
CA THR A 418 -1.61 14.81 0.42
C THR A 418 -0.60 15.71 1.17
N GLY A 419 -0.58 15.69 2.51
CA GLY A 419 0.46 16.31 3.34
C GLY A 419 1.57 15.35 3.80
N ARG A 420 1.40 14.03 3.63
CA ARG A 420 2.47 13.06 3.90
C ARG A 420 3.24 12.79 2.62
N LYS A 421 4.57 12.90 2.67
CA LYS A 421 5.44 12.33 1.63
C LYS A 421 5.19 10.82 1.59
N LEU A 422 4.39 10.38 0.62
CA LEU A 422 4.32 8.98 0.21
C LEU A 422 5.74 8.55 -0.17
N LEU A 423 6.32 7.65 0.62
CA LEU A 423 7.52 6.94 0.20
C LEU A 423 7.20 6.17 -1.09
N PRO A 424 8.09 6.16 -2.09
CA PRO A 424 7.79 5.53 -3.36
C PRO A 424 7.57 4.03 -3.17
N TYR A 425 6.34 3.58 -3.38
CA TYR A 425 5.99 2.17 -3.42
C TYR A 425 6.40 1.61 -4.79
N THR A 426 7.48 0.84 -4.83
CA THR A 426 7.94 0.16 -6.05
C THR A 426 6.85 -0.78 -6.56
N ALA A 427 6.46 -0.61 -7.82
CA ALA A 427 5.45 -1.45 -8.45
C ALA A 427 5.91 -2.92 -8.46
N ALA A 428 5.03 -3.83 -8.04
CA ALA A 428 5.24 -5.25 -8.26
C ALA A 428 5.29 -5.53 -9.77
N THR A 429 6.39 -6.10 -10.24
CA THR A 429 6.62 -6.45 -11.63
C THR A 429 5.49 -7.34 -12.18
N SER A 430 4.88 -6.89 -13.27
CA SER A 430 3.90 -7.68 -14.02
C SER A 430 4.57 -8.92 -14.62
N ILE A 431 3.89 -10.05 -14.47
CA ILE A 431 4.35 -11.39 -14.89
C ILE A 431 4.63 -11.43 -16.40
N GLU A 432 5.80 -11.93 -16.78
CA GLU A 432 6.15 -12.16 -18.18
C GLU A 432 5.16 -13.09 -18.88
N ARG A 433 4.69 -12.69 -20.06
CA ARG A 433 3.84 -13.53 -20.91
C ARG A 433 4.69 -14.60 -21.58
N ILE A 434 4.48 -15.86 -21.18
CA ILE A 434 5.04 -17.03 -21.87
C ILE A 434 4.57 -17.04 -23.33
N HIS A 435 5.51 -16.97 -24.26
CA HIS A 435 5.25 -16.94 -25.70
C HIS A 435 5.08 -18.38 -26.22
N VAL A 436 3.93 -18.70 -26.82
CA VAL A 436 3.67 -19.99 -27.48
C VAL A 436 3.68 -19.77 -28.99
N PRO A 437 4.53 -20.47 -29.76
CA PRO A 437 4.61 -20.26 -31.21
C PRO A 437 3.45 -20.97 -31.94
N SER A 438 2.58 -20.20 -32.57
CA SER A 438 1.53 -20.70 -33.46
C SER A 438 1.97 -20.66 -34.92
N GLY A 439 2.22 -21.82 -35.53
CA GLY A 439 2.29 -21.96 -36.99
C GLY A 439 1.01 -22.57 -37.56
N GLY A 440 0.77 -22.39 -38.87
CA GLY A 440 -0.26 -23.12 -39.61
C GLY A 440 -1.39 -22.26 -40.18
N THR A 441 -1.32 -22.04 -41.49
CA THR A 441 -2.36 -21.47 -42.36
C THR A 441 -3.59 -22.36 -42.51
N VAL A 442 -4.75 -21.78 -42.85
CA VAL A 442 -5.74 -22.20 -43.89
C VAL A 442 -6.98 -21.25 -43.85
N PRO A 443 -7.69 -20.97 -44.97
CA PRO A 443 -8.40 -19.68 -45.12
C PRO A 443 -9.94 -19.69 -45.18
N ALA A 444 -10.48 -18.49 -44.90
CA ALA A 444 -11.68 -17.80 -45.45
C ALA A 444 -12.96 -18.54 -45.91
N HIS A 445 -14.13 -18.02 -45.49
CA HIS A 445 -15.30 -17.86 -46.37
C HIS A 445 -16.20 -16.66 -45.97
N THR A 446 -16.10 -15.60 -46.79
CA THR A 446 -17.13 -14.65 -47.27
C THR A 446 -18.53 -14.55 -46.62
N ALA A 447 -18.95 -13.32 -46.26
CA ALA A 447 -20.15 -12.65 -46.83
C ALA A 447 -20.26 -11.12 -46.51
N THR A 448 -20.20 -10.31 -47.58
CA THR A 448 -20.89 -9.01 -47.83
C THR A 448 -20.90 -7.85 -46.81
N SER A 449 -20.27 -6.74 -47.23
CA SER A 449 -20.29 -5.34 -46.70
C SER A 449 -21.62 -4.58 -47.03
N PRO A 450 -21.83 -3.28 -46.65
CA PRO A 450 -21.04 -2.12 -47.15
C PRO A 450 -20.61 -1.07 -46.10
N GLU A 451 -19.71 -0.20 -46.52
CA GLU A 451 -18.90 0.72 -45.71
C GLU A 451 -19.58 2.07 -45.40
N ARG A 452 -19.16 2.72 -44.30
CA ARG A 452 -19.02 4.19 -44.22
C ARG A 452 -17.74 4.55 -43.47
N HIS A 453 -17.12 5.64 -43.88
CA HIS A 453 -15.74 6.03 -43.53
C HIS A 453 -15.52 6.33 -42.04
N LEU A 454 -14.38 5.87 -41.53
CA LEU A 454 -13.75 6.31 -40.27
C LEU A 454 -12.58 7.27 -40.59
N PRO A 455 -12.54 8.49 -40.03
CA PRO A 455 -11.31 9.27 -39.94
C PRO A 455 -10.45 8.81 -38.74
N ALA A 456 -9.16 9.13 -38.78
CA ALA A 456 -8.14 8.57 -37.89
C ALA A 456 -8.34 8.87 -36.39
N HIS A 457 -8.02 7.88 -35.55
CA HIS A 457 -7.84 8.08 -34.11
C HIS A 457 -6.53 8.83 -33.83
N LEU A 458 -6.65 9.97 -33.16
CA LEU A 458 -5.57 10.59 -32.38
C LEU A 458 -5.64 10.04 -30.95
N GLU A 459 -4.50 9.61 -30.41
CA GLU A 459 -4.35 9.43 -28.96
C GLU A 459 -4.17 10.80 -28.28
N PRO A 460 -4.66 10.97 -27.04
CA PRO A 460 -4.19 12.02 -26.14
C PRO A 460 -3.42 11.46 -24.94
N GLU A 461 -2.24 12.02 -24.74
CA GLU A 461 -1.21 11.70 -23.75
C GLU A 461 -1.68 11.74 -22.28
N LEU A 462 -1.07 10.88 -21.47
CA LEU A 462 -1.18 10.88 -20.01
C LEU A 462 -0.13 11.82 -19.38
N GLU A 463 -0.40 13.12 -19.36
CA GLU A 463 0.40 14.07 -18.56
C GLU A 463 -0.33 14.48 -17.26
N MET A 464 0.15 13.96 -16.13
CA MET A 464 -0.20 14.50 -14.80
C MET A 464 0.52 15.83 -14.58
N ASN A 465 -0.24 16.88 -14.32
CA ASN A 465 0.26 18.25 -14.44
C ASN A 465 0.95 18.76 -13.15
N ASP A 466 2.28 18.60 -13.13
CA ASP A 466 3.22 18.93 -12.02
C ASP A 466 3.14 20.37 -11.49
N GLU A 467 2.53 21.27 -12.27
CA GLU A 467 2.37 22.69 -11.96
C GLU A 467 1.54 22.94 -10.69
N PHE A 468 0.58 22.06 -10.37
CA PHE A 468 -0.24 22.20 -9.16
C PHE A 468 0.56 22.04 -7.86
N ILE A 469 1.55 21.13 -7.86
CA ILE A 469 2.45 20.90 -6.72
C ILE A 469 3.30 22.15 -6.44
N ARG A 470 3.75 22.85 -7.49
CA ARG A 470 4.59 24.05 -7.35
C ARG A 470 3.84 25.25 -6.75
N LEU A 471 2.53 25.38 -7.02
CA LEU A 471 1.69 26.42 -6.44
C LEU A 471 1.48 26.24 -4.93
N LEU A 472 1.40 25.00 -4.43
CA LEU A 472 1.30 24.71 -3.00
C LEU A 472 2.57 25.15 -2.24
N ILE A 473 3.75 24.85 -2.78
CA ILE A 473 5.05 25.23 -2.20
C ILE A 473 5.22 26.77 -2.16
N ALA A 474 4.69 27.49 -3.15
CA ALA A 474 4.78 28.95 -3.22
C ALA A 474 3.89 29.70 -2.21
N ALA A 475 2.90 29.03 -1.61
CA ALA A 475 2.00 29.64 -0.62
C ALA A 475 2.58 29.64 0.80
N GLU A 476 3.31 28.60 1.19
CA GLU A 476 3.91 28.47 2.54
C GLU A 476 5.11 29.42 2.75
N ALA A 477 5.74 29.90 1.68
CA ALA A 477 6.91 30.78 1.74
C ALA A 477 6.60 32.26 2.05
N LYS A 478 5.35 32.65 2.31
CA LYS A 478 4.92 34.06 2.45
C LYS A 478 4.67 34.57 3.87
N THR A 479 4.98 33.79 4.90
CA THR A 479 4.82 34.18 6.32
C THR A 479 6.14 34.26 7.10
N GLN A 480 7.11 35.01 6.56
CA GLN A 480 8.20 35.62 7.34
C GLN A 480 8.86 36.75 6.52
N ALA A 481 8.87 37.97 7.07
CA ALA A 481 9.46 39.13 6.41
C ALA A 481 10.16 40.06 7.42
N SER A 482 11.46 40.25 7.23
CA SER A 482 12.20 41.44 7.69
C SER A 482 13.50 41.62 6.88
N VAL A 483 13.52 42.43 5.81
CA VAL A 483 14.25 43.72 5.60
C VAL A 483 15.81 43.70 5.70
N PRO A 484 16.58 44.60 5.02
CA PRO A 484 17.19 44.26 3.73
C PRO A 484 18.67 44.67 3.58
N THR A 485 19.29 44.38 2.44
CA THR A 485 20.33 45.28 1.87
C THR A 485 20.46 45.17 0.35
N THR A 486 20.80 46.29 -0.27
CA THR A 486 20.74 46.58 -1.72
C THR A 486 22.05 46.33 -2.48
N ALA A 487 21.95 45.95 -3.76
CA ALA A 487 22.78 46.49 -4.85
C ALA A 487 22.10 46.23 -6.22
N THR A 488 22.43 47.04 -7.24
CA THR A 488 21.59 47.30 -8.43
C THR A 488 22.38 47.10 -9.75
N VAL A 489 21.69 47.27 -10.91
CA VAL A 489 22.22 47.52 -12.28
C VAL A 489 22.51 46.23 -13.10
N HIS A 490 21.74 45.83 -14.14
CA HIS A 490 21.50 46.39 -15.51
C HIS A 490 22.73 46.31 -16.45
N PHE A 491 22.70 46.16 -17.80
CA PHE A 491 21.70 46.07 -18.91
C PHE A 491 22.18 44.97 -19.92
N GLY A 492 21.38 44.31 -20.78
CA GLY A 492 20.89 44.75 -22.11
C GLY A 492 21.97 44.69 -23.23
N GLY A 493 21.81 44.11 -24.44
CA GLY A 493 20.72 43.33 -25.07
C GLY A 493 21.05 42.90 -26.54
N THR A 494 20.27 41.96 -27.11
CA THR A 494 19.74 41.80 -28.51
C THR A 494 20.40 42.47 -29.76
N PRO A 495 20.11 42.03 -31.03
CA PRO A 495 19.77 40.70 -31.61
C PRO A 495 20.29 40.46 -33.08
N ALA A 496 19.72 39.46 -33.79
CA ALA A 496 19.60 39.32 -35.28
C ALA A 496 20.84 38.83 -36.10
N THR A 497 20.78 38.16 -37.28
CA THR A 497 19.67 37.81 -38.23
C THR A 497 20.07 36.68 -39.23
N ALA A 498 19.09 35.91 -39.77
CA ALA A 498 18.93 35.36 -41.17
C ALA A 498 20.07 34.55 -41.90
N ALA A 499 19.86 33.77 -42.99
CA ALA A 499 18.74 32.92 -43.50
C ALA A 499 19.16 32.13 -44.80
N ALA A 500 18.57 30.93 -45.04
CA ALA A 500 18.35 30.21 -46.33
C ALA A 500 19.59 29.76 -47.20
N THR A 501 19.55 28.87 -48.22
CA THR A 501 18.51 28.25 -49.10
C THR A 501 18.98 26.92 -49.80
N ALA A 502 18.06 25.99 -50.13
CA ALA A 502 17.97 25.09 -51.34
C ALA A 502 19.13 24.12 -51.77
N ALA A 503 18.94 22.98 -52.49
CA ALA A 503 17.80 22.07 -52.81
C ALA A 503 18.26 20.76 -53.56
N THR A 504 17.32 19.84 -53.86
CA THR A 504 17.30 18.73 -54.87
C THR A 504 17.91 17.32 -54.61
N ALA A 505 17.21 16.30 -55.16
CA ALA A 505 17.43 14.82 -55.22
C ALA A 505 16.59 14.27 -56.41
N PRO A 506 16.47 12.94 -56.75
CA PRO A 506 17.04 11.66 -56.23
C PRO A 506 17.71 10.85 -57.41
N PRO A 507 17.65 9.50 -57.65
CA PRO A 507 17.24 8.31 -56.88
C PRO A 507 18.31 7.14 -56.78
N PRO A 508 18.25 5.90 -57.38
CA PRO A 508 18.66 4.68 -56.62
C PRO A 508 19.57 3.64 -57.37
N PRO A 509 19.71 2.37 -56.89
CA PRO A 509 20.45 1.84 -55.72
C PRO A 509 21.63 0.90 -56.19
N PRO A 510 22.40 0.13 -55.36
CA PRO A 510 21.93 -1.01 -54.54
C PRO A 510 22.68 -1.26 -53.20
N VAL A 511 22.36 -2.39 -52.56
CA VAL A 511 22.82 -2.90 -51.26
C VAL A 511 24.27 -3.45 -51.29
N VAL A 512 25.04 -3.30 -50.18
CA VAL A 512 25.87 -4.32 -49.48
C VAL A 512 26.75 -3.67 -48.38
N SER A 513 27.02 -4.43 -47.31
CA SER A 513 27.64 -4.00 -46.05
C SER A 513 29.11 -3.51 -46.11
N PRO A 514 29.50 -2.57 -45.24
CA PRO A 514 30.87 -2.35 -44.75
C PRO A 514 31.03 -2.86 -43.29
N ILE A 515 32.20 -3.13 -42.69
CA ILE A 515 33.62 -3.23 -43.11
C ILE A 515 34.39 -4.04 -42.03
N PRO A 516 35.62 -4.56 -42.27
CA PRO A 516 36.21 -5.61 -41.44
C PRO A 516 37.00 -5.15 -40.19
N ARG A 517 37.41 -6.14 -39.38
CA ARG A 517 38.37 -5.97 -38.27
C ARG A 517 39.74 -5.49 -38.76
N VAL A 518 40.29 -4.47 -38.11
CA VAL A 518 41.73 -4.20 -38.05
C VAL A 518 42.12 -3.95 -36.59
N ARG A 519 43.21 -4.58 -36.14
CA ARG A 519 43.89 -4.29 -34.86
C ARG A 519 44.94 -3.20 -35.11
N CYS A 520 45.16 -2.29 -34.16
CA CYS A 520 46.35 -2.33 -33.29
C CYS A 520 46.39 -1.15 -32.30
N ASP A 521 46.54 -1.53 -31.02
CA ASP A 521 47.45 -1.01 -29.99
C ASP A 521 47.48 0.46 -29.52
N SER A 522 47.68 0.53 -28.19
CA SER A 522 48.46 1.50 -27.40
C SER A 522 47.78 2.72 -26.74
N SER A 523 47.68 2.61 -25.40
CA SER A 523 47.95 3.65 -24.38
C SER A 523 47.25 5.01 -24.44
N GLY A 524 46.27 5.19 -23.55
CA GLY A 524 45.77 6.49 -23.06
C GLY A 524 44.76 6.28 -21.91
N PRO A 525 44.83 6.99 -20.78
CA PRO A 525 44.04 6.66 -19.59
C PRO A 525 42.57 7.08 -19.71
N GLY A 526 41.66 6.21 -19.27
CA GLY A 526 40.23 6.49 -19.25
C GLY A 526 39.86 7.59 -18.27
N THR A 527 39.26 8.66 -18.76
CA THR A 527 38.59 9.71 -17.98
C THR A 527 37.28 9.18 -17.38
N GLY A 528 37.40 8.41 -16.30
CA GLY A 528 36.28 7.94 -15.49
C GLY A 528 36.29 8.56 -14.09
N ILE A 529 35.29 9.39 -13.79
CA ILE A 529 34.83 9.78 -12.44
C ILE A 529 35.97 10.11 -11.45
N ARG A 530 36.62 11.27 -11.64
CA ARG A 530 37.48 11.88 -10.60
C ARG A 530 37.31 13.40 -10.50
N THR A 531 36.06 13.84 -10.38
CA THR A 531 35.68 15.24 -10.11
C THR A 531 34.30 15.26 -9.47
N LEU A 532 34.23 15.13 -8.14
CA LEU A 532 33.08 15.54 -7.29
C LEU A 532 33.34 15.39 -5.77
N LEU A 533 34.55 15.69 -5.28
CA LEU A 533 34.81 15.93 -3.85
C LEU A 533 35.77 17.13 -3.72
N PRO A 534 35.51 18.10 -2.82
CA PRO A 534 36.46 19.17 -2.52
C PRO A 534 37.69 18.62 -1.79
N ASP A 535 38.82 19.27 -2.02
CA ASP A 535 40.10 18.99 -1.37
C ASP A 535 40.01 19.20 0.16
N LEU A 536 40.10 18.11 0.93
CA LEU A 536 40.22 18.14 2.38
C LEU A 536 41.63 17.68 2.74
N GLY A 537 42.43 18.67 3.15
CA GLY A 537 43.87 18.56 3.25
C GLY A 537 44.39 17.48 4.22
N THR A 538 45.60 17.04 3.92
CA THR A 538 46.44 16.14 4.69
C THR A 538 46.45 16.45 6.20
N ARG A 539 45.93 15.49 6.99
CA ARG A 539 46.28 15.32 8.41
C ARG A 539 46.70 13.88 8.64
N HIS A 540 47.83 13.68 9.32
CA HIS A 540 48.39 12.37 9.60
C HIS A 540 47.59 11.61 10.66
N GLY A 541 47.52 10.29 10.51
CA GLY A 541 47.42 9.35 11.63
C GLY A 541 46.00 9.02 12.10
N HIS A 542 45.29 8.18 11.35
CA HIS A 542 44.82 6.87 11.83
C HIS A 542 44.27 6.05 10.65
N ASP A 543 44.01 4.77 10.89
CA ASP A 543 44.11 3.70 9.88
C ASP A 543 42.75 3.37 9.24
N VAL A 544 42.08 4.38 8.66
CA VAL A 544 40.64 4.37 8.26
C VAL A 544 40.30 3.39 7.12
N ASN A 545 41.28 2.69 6.54
CA ASN A 545 41.12 2.00 5.27
C ASN A 545 40.91 0.48 5.41
N LEU A 546 39.68 0.02 5.16
CA LEU A 546 39.30 -1.42 5.17
C LEU A 546 39.78 -2.21 3.94
N ILE A 547 40.36 -1.57 2.92
CA ILE A 547 40.82 -2.24 1.69
C ILE A 547 41.80 -3.36 2.03
N GLY A 548 41.53 -4.57 1.53
CA GLY A 548 42.39 -5.73 1.71
C GLY A 548 42.29 -6.40 3.09
N ARG A 549 41.58 -5.82 4.06
CA ARG A 549 41.55 -6.33 5.45
C ARG A 549 40.54 -7.46 5.65
N HIS A 550 40.84 -8.34 6.61
CA HIS A 550 39.86 -9.30 7.12
C HIS A 550 38.90 -8.60 8.10
N VAL A 551 37.62 -8.93 8.00
CA VAL A 551 36.54 -8.43 8.86
C VAL A 551 36.13 -9.55 9.81
N LEU A 552 36.89 -9.74 10.89
CA LEU A 552 36.78 -10.91 11.79
C LEU A 552 35.91 -10.66 13.01
N THR A 553 36.07 -9.49 13.65
CA THR A 553 35.46 -9.10 14.93
C THR A 553 34.81 -7.71 14.80
N VAL A 554 33.96 -7.31 15.75
CA VAL A 554 33.46 -5.93 15.79
C VAL A 554 34.52 -4.91 16.24
N GLU A 555 35.55 -5.35 16.94
CA GLU A 555 36.58 -4.48 17.54
C GLU A 555 37.48 -3.76 16.53
N LEU A 556 37.49 -4.19 15.26
CA LEU A 556 38.21 -3.49 14.17
C LEU A 556 37.50 -2.21 13.68
N PHE A 557 36.23 -2.01 14.04
CA PHE A 557 35.47 -0.84 13.63
C PHE A 557 35.67 0.32 14.61
N THR A 558 36.09 1.47 14.09
CA THR A 558 36.02 2.74 14.82
C THR A 558 34.74 3.49 14.47
N LYS A 559 34.46 4.60 15.15
CA LYS A 559 33.29 5.45 14.84
C LYS A 559 33.35 6.01 13.42
N GLU A 560 34.56 6.27 12.92
CA GLU A 560 34.85 6.74 11.57
C GLU A 560 34.55 5.65 10.54
N HIS A 561 35.05 4.42 10.75
CA HIS A 561 34.71 3.26 9.90
C HIS A 561 33.19 3.06 9.78
N LEU A 562 32.45 3.17 10.89
CA LEU A 562 30.98 3.05 10.88
C LEU A 562 30.31 4.21 10.14
N ASN A 563 30.77 5.45 10.32
CA ASN A 563 30.22 6.60 9.62
C ASN A 563 30.39 6.46 8.10
N GLU A 564 31.57 6.10 7.62
CA GLU A 564 31.83 5.89 6.18
C GLU A 564 30.99 4.73 5.62
N LEU A 565 31.00 3.58 6.29
CA LEU A 565 30.21 2.40 5.91
C LEU A 565 28.72 2.72 5.78
N PHE A 566 28.15 3.44 6.76
CA PHE A 566 26.74 3.78 6.76
C PHE A 566 26.39 4.90 5.77
N HIS A 567 27.32 5.80 5.45
CA HIS A 567 27.14 6.78 4.37
C HIS A 567 27.14 6.10 3.01
N LEU A 568 28.05 5.16 2.77
CA LEU A 568 28.09 4.38 1.55
C LEU A 568 26.86 3.48 1.41
N ALA A 569 26.45 2.79 2.48
CA ALA A 569 25.24 1.97 2.50
C ALA A 569 23.98 2.79 2.18
N GLN A 570 23.85 4.00 2.74
CA GLN A 570 22.71 4.87 2.44
C GLN A 570 22.74 5.41 1.00
N THR A 571 23.93 5.67 0.46
CA THR A 571 24.10 6.05 -0.96
C THR A 571 23.70 4.91 -1.89
N MET A 572 24.12 3.68 -1.58
CA MET A 572 23.77 2.47 -2.34
C MET A 572 22.27 2.17 -2.27
N ARG A 573 21.67 2.21 -1.07
CA ARG A 573 20.21 2.11 -0.88
C ARG A 573 19.47 3.15 -1.71
N SER A 574 19.91 4.41 -1.66
CA SER A 574 19.29 5.51 -2.42
C SER A 574 19.38 5.35 -3.93
N ARG A 575 20.36 4.60 -4.46
CA ARG A 575 20.46 4.24 -5.88
C ARG A 575 19.58 3.03 -6.21
N VAL A 576 19.62 1.97 -5.40
CA VAL A 576 18.80 0.76 -5.59
C VAL A 576 17.30 1.08 -5.54
N VAL A 577 16.84 1.89 -4.59
CA VAL A 577 15.42 2.32 -4.47
C VAL A 577 14.96 3.23 -5.62
N LYS A 578 15.91 3.79 -6.40
CA LYS A 578 15.63 4.63 -7.59
C LYS A 578 15.89 3.89 -8.90
N ASP A 579 15.95 2.56 -8.86
CA ASP A 579 16.29 1.67 -9.98
C ASP A 579 17.55 2.08 -10.76
N ARG A 580 18.53 2.69 -10.07
CA ARG A 580 19.83 3.01 -10.64
C ARG A 580 20.78 1.83 -10.44
N PRO A 581 21.31 1.23 -11.53
CA PRO A 581 22.24 0.11 -11.41
C PRO A 581 23.54 0.53 -10.71
N LEU A 582 24.19 -0.46 -10.10
CA LEU A 582 25.48 -0.39 -9.43
C LEU A 582 26.42 -1.50 -9.92
N ASP A 583 26.09 -2.09 -11.07
CA ASP A 583 26.74 -3.28 -11.63
C ASP A 583 28.13 -3.00 -12.24
N ASP A 584 28.60 -1.76 -12.14
CA ASP A 584 29.92 -1.28 -12.51
C ASP A 584 30.95 -1.38 -11.36
N LEU A 585 30.53 -1.24 -10.09
CA LEU A 585 31.44 -1.10 -8.93
C LEU A 585 32.33 -2.34 -8.70
N LEU A 586 31.75 -3.53 -8.69
CA LEU A 586 32.45 -4.81 -8.52
C LEU A 586 32.40 -5.67 -9.78
N ARG A 587 32.24 -5.05 -10.97
CA ARG A 587 32.17 -5.79 -12.24
C ARG A 587 33.37 -6.71 -12.43
N GLY A 588 33.11 -8.01 -12.61
CA GLY A 588 34.15 -9.02 -12.81
C GLY A 588 34.87 -9.46 -11.53
N LYS A 589 34.44 -9.04 -10.34
CA LYS A 589 34.91 -9.56 -9.06
C LYS A 589 34.17 -10.82 -8.66
N VAL A 590 34.84 -11.74 -7.95
CA VAL A 590 34.27 -13.02 -7.51
C VAL A 590 34.28 -13.12 -5.98
N MET A 591 33.17 -13.52 -5.38
CA MET A 591 33.04 -13.80 -3.94
C MET A 591 32.85 -15.29 -3.70
N ALA A 592 33.67 -15.89 -2.85
CA ALA A 592 33.43 -17.23 -2.32
C ALA A 592 32.50 -17.14 -1.10
N SER A 593 31.33 -17.77 -1.17
CA SER A 593 30.32 -17.82 -0.11
C SER A 593 30.34 -19.21 0.52
N ILE A 594 31.00 -19.35 1.68
CA ILE A 594 31.32 -20.62 2.33
C ILE A 594 30.53 -20.71 3.65
N PHE A 595 29.51 -21.57 3.69
CA PHE A 595 28.61 -21.69 4.83
C PHE A 595 28.54 -23.14 5.32
N TYR A 596 29.33 -23.46 6.36
CA TYR A 596 29.26 -24.75 7.06
C TYR A 596 28.19 -24.77 8.16
N GLU A 597 27.69 -23.61 8.59
CA GLU A 597 26.51 -23.51 9.46
C GLU A 597 25.34 -22.94 8.64
N VAL A 598 24.21 -23.65 8.63
CA VAL A 598 23.05 -23.33 7.78
C VAL A 598 22.54 -21.90 8.01
N SER A 599 22.55 -21.07 6.96
CA SER A 599 21.96 -19.73 7.02
C SER A 599 21.55 -19.15 5.67
N THR A 600 20.30 -19.42 5.29
CA THR A 600 19.70 -18.91 4.04
C THR A 600 19.73 -17.37 3.97
N ARG A 601 19.24 -16.67 5.01
CA ARG A 601 19.20 -15.18 5.01
C ARG A 601 20.58 -14.56 4.84
N THR A 602 21.55 -14.96 5.67
CA THR A 602 22.90 -14.38 5.62
C THR A 602 23.57 -14.71 4.28
N SER A 603 23.56 -15.96 3.83
CA SER A 603 24.15 -16.35 2.54
C SER A 603 23.50 -15.65 1.33
N CYS A 604 22.18 -15.67 1.23
CA CYS A 604 21.45 -15.03 0.12
C CYS A 604 21.64 -13.50 0.11
N SER A 605 21.69 -12.84 1.28
CA SER A 605 21.89 -11.38 1.35
C SER A 605 23.30 -10.96 0.91
N PHE A 606 24.34 -11.75 1.20
CA PHE A 606 25.68 -11.53 0.63
C PHE A 606 25.69 -11.78 -0.88
N ALA A 607 25.05 -12.84 -1.35
CA ALA A 607 25.00 -13.14 -2.77
C ALA A 607 24.28 -12.04 -3.57
N ALA A 608 23.13 -11.58 -3.09
CA ALA A 608 22.38 -10.46 -3.67
C ALA A 608 23.18 -9.14 -3.63
N ALA A 609 23.90 -8.87 -2.54
CA ALA A 609 24.78 -7.71 -2.43
C ALA A 609 25.90 -7.74 -3.48
N MET A 610 26.59 -8.87 -3.65
CA MET A 610 27.64 -9.02 -4.65
C MET A 610 27.11 -8.89 -6.09
N GLN A 611 25.98 -9.54 -6.39
CA GLN A 611 25.33 -9.48 -7.71
C GLN A 611 24.84 -8.08 -8.07
N ARG A 612 24.23 -7.35 -7.13
CA ARG A 612 23.80 -5.95 -7.35
C ARG A 612 24.96 -4.99 -7.61
N LEU A 613 26.17 -5.34 -7.18
CA LEU A 613 27.41 -4.62 -7.47
C LEU A 613 28.11 -5.10 -8.76
N GLY A 614 27.52 -6.04 -9.50
CA GLY A 614 28.09 -6.57 -10.76
C GLY A 614 29.11 -7.70 -10.56
N GLY A 615 29.27 -8.18 -9.34
CA GLY A 615 30.13 -9.30 -8.99
C GLY A 615 29.46 -10.67 -9.14
N HIS A 616 30.27 -11.71 -9.21
CA HIS A 616 29.85 -13.11 -9.26
C HIS A 616 30.05 -13.80 -7.91
N VAL A 617 29.33 -14.92 -7.70
CA VAL A 617 29.32 -15.65 -6.42
C VAL A 617 29.58 -17.13 -6.70
N VAL A 618 30.52 -17.73 -5.96
CA VAL A 618 30.73 -19.17 -5.91
C VAL A 618 30.25 -19.67 -4.55
N HIS A 619 29.28 -20.57 -4.55
CA HIS A 619 28.69 -21.11 -3.33
C HIS A 619 29.37 -22.43 -2.93
N VAL A 620 29.67 -22.57 -1.63
CA VAL A 620 30.17 -23.81 -1.03
C VAL A 620 29.37 -24.06 0.25
N ASP A 621 28.81 -25.27 0.36
CA ASP A 621 28.06 -25.72 1.53
C ASP A 621 28.56 -27.10 2.04
N GLU A 622 28.09 -27.50 3.22
CA GLU A 622 28.44 -28.77 3.86
C GLU A 622 27.99 -30.01 3.06
N SER A 623 26.99 -29.87 2.18
CA SER A 623 26.53 -30.93 1.28
C SER A 623 27.39 -31.12 0.03
N SER A 624 28.01 -30.05 -0.46
CA SER A 624 28.80 -30.01 -1.70
C SER A 624 30.32 -30.04 -1.49
N SER A 625 30.80 -29.68 -0.29
CA SER A 625 32.23 -29.56 -0.02
C SER A 625 32.99 -30.87 0.21
N SER A 626 34.29 -30.83 -0.11
CA SER A 626 35.30 -31.84 0.16
C SER A 626 35.56 -32.11 1.65
N ALA A 627 34.97 -31.35 2.57
CA ALA A 627 35.03 -31.61 4.01
C ALA A 627 34.56 -33.03 4.38
N ARG A 628 33.58 -33.60 3.65
CA ARG A 628 33.14 -35.00 3.79
C ARG A 628 34.22 -36.05 3.46
N LYS A 629 35.31 -35.63 2.77
CA LYS A 629 36.48 -36.45 2.44
C LYS A 629 37.66 -36.19 3.39
N GLY A 630 37.48 -35.36 4.43
CA GLY A 630 38.51 -35.08 5.44
C GLY A 630 39.46 -33.92 5.10
N GLU A 631 39.11 -33.05 4.15
CA GLU A 631 39.88 -31.82 3.89
C GLU A 631 39.78 -30.84 5.08
N THR A 632 40.88 -30.16 5.42
CA THR A 632 40.88 -29.16 6.51
C THR A 632 40.18 -27.87 6.09
N LEU A 633 39.65 -27.12 7.05
CA LEU A 633 39.03 -25.80 6.78
C LEU A 633 40.06 -24.85 6.15
N GLU A 634 41.29 -24.90 6.66
CA GLU A 634 42.43 -24.09 6.23
C GLU A 634 42.81 -24.38 4.77
N ASP A 635 42.84 -25.65 4.35
CA ASP A 635 43.07 -26.05 2.95
C ASP A 635 41.92 -25.61 2.03
N SER A 636 40.65 -25.90 2.39
CA SER A 636 39.48 -25.48 1.62
C SER A 636 39.47 -23.95 1.43
N ILE A 637 39.79 -23.18 2.47
CA ILE A 637 39.86 -21.71 2.41
C ILE A 637 41.01 -21.25 1.51
N GLN A 638 42.18 -21.87 1.61
CA GLN A 638 43.33 -21.52 0.77
C GLN A 638 43.07 -21.79 -0.73
N VAL A 639 42.37 -22.88 -1.06
CA VAL A 639 41.93 -23.20 -2.43
C VAL A 639 40.88 -22.19 -2.91
N MET A 640 39.82 -21.96 -2.14
CA MET A 640 38.73 -21.06 -2.54
C MET A 640 39.16 -19.60 -2.65
N ALA A 641 40.10 -19.14 -1.81
CA ALA A 641 40.74 -17.83 -1.92
C ALA A 641 41.61 -17.69 -3.20
N GLY A 642 41.97 -18.79 -3.86
CA GLY A 642 42.59 -18.79 -5.19
C GLY A 642 41.60 -18.45 -6.32
N TYR A 643 40.31 -18.76 -6.15
CA TYR A 643 39.27 -18.55 -7.16
C TYR A 643 38.49 -17.23 -6.98
N ALA A 644 38.63 -16.57 -5.83
CA ALA A 644 37.85 -15.40 -5.44
C ALA A 644 38.71 -14.17 -5.11
N ASP A 645 38.08 -12.99 -5.16
CA ASP A 645 38.64 -11.73 -4.67
C ASP A 645 38.38 -11.52 -3.17
N VAL A 646 37.30 -12.11 -2.64
CA VAL A 646 36.87 -12.01 -1.23
C VAL A 646 36.19 -13.32 -0.80
N VAL A 647 36.40 -13.71 0.46
CA VAL A 647 35.80 -14.89 1.08
C VAL A 647 34.82 -14.46 2.17
N VAL A 648 33.59 -14.96 2.12
CA VAL A 648 32.61 -14.84 3.21
C VAL A 648 32.48 -16.21 3.86
N LEU A 649 32.80 -16.31 5.15
CA LEU A 649 32.82 -17.58 5.88
C LEU A 649 31.86 -17.55 7.05
N ARG A 650 31.06 -18.61 7.18
CA ARG A 650 30.32 -18.97 8.40
C ARG A 650 30.62 -20.39 8.83
N HIS A 651 30.88 -20.61 10.11
CA HIS A 651 31.34 -21.89 10.64
C HIS A 651 30.73 -22.21 12.03
N PRO A 652 30.36 -23.47 12.35
CA PRO A 652 29.71 -23.80 13.62
C PRO A 652 30.64 -23.76 14.85
N VAL A 653 31.96 -23.91 14.65
CA VAL A 653 32.97 -23.88 15.72
C VAL A 653 33.50 -22.46 15.96
N PRO A 654 33.48 -21.92 17.20
CA PRO A 654 34.08 -20.63 17.54
C PRO A 654 35.57 -20.53 17.19
N GLY A 655 36.03 -19.33 16.84
CA GLY A 655 37.41 -19.04 16.47
C GLY A 655 37.86 -19.65 15.13
N ALA A 656 37.03 -20.45 14.46
CA ALA A 656 37.39 -21.07 13.18
C ALA A 656 37.60 -20.04 12.06
N VAL A 657 36.81 -18.96 12.08
CA VAL A 657 36.97 -17.83 11.15
C VAL A 657 38.31 -17.11 11.35
N ALA A 658 38.75 -16.97 12.61
CA ALA A 658 40.06 -16.41 12.92
C ALA A 658 41.21 -17.34 12.50
N ARG A 659 41.10 -18.67 12.69
CA ARG A 659 42.10 -19.63 12.18
C ARG A 659 42.20 -19.58 10.66
N ALA A 660 41.05 -19.67 9.96
CA ALA A 660 40.98 -19.59 8.50
C ALA A 660 41.62 -18.30 7.94
N ALA A 661 41.51 -17.17 8.65
CA ALA A 661 42.11 -15.91 8.22
C ALA A 661 43.64 -15.96 8.11
N HIS A 662 44.34 -16.76 8.94
CA HIS A 662 45.80 -16.91 8.88
C HIS A 662 46.27 -17.57 7.57
N HIS A 663 45.41 -18.34 6.91
CA HIS A 663 45.69 -19.06 5.66
C HIS A 663 45.04 -18.40 4.43
N CYS A 664 44.15 -17.43 4.63
CA CYS A 664 43.42 -16.76 3.57
C CYS A 664 44.21 -15.56 3.01
N ARG A 665 44.73 -15.66 1.79
CA ARG A 665 45.45 -14.54 1.12
C ARG A 665 44.54 -13.44 0.54
N LYS A 666 43.23 -13.55 0.78
CA LYS A 666 42.19 -12.62 0.33
C LYS A 666 41.45 -12.08 1.54
N PRO A 667 40.80 -10.91 1.44
CA PRO A 667 39.90 -10.45 2.49
C PRO A 667 38.89 -11.52 2.88
N LEU A 668 38.74 -11.72 4.18
CA LEU A 668 37.83 -12.72 4.75
C LEU A 668 36.84 -12.02 5.67
N ILE A 669 35.55 -12.22 5.43
CA ILE A 669 34.45 -11.57 6.16
C ILE A 669 33.73 -12.61 7.03
N ASN A 670 33.64 -12.35 8.34
CA ASN A 670 32.94 -13.20 9.29
C ASN A 670 31.40 -13.04 9.16
N ALA A 671 30.75 -14.12 8.71
CA ALA A 671 29.30 -14.26 8.63
C ALA A 671 28.69 -15.11 9.77
N GLY A 672 29.47 -15.35 10.84
CA GLY A 672 29.11 -16.03 12.08
C GLY A 672 30.07 -17.17 12.42
N ASP A 673 30.57 -17.23 13.65
CA ASP A 673 31.36 -18.38 14.12
C ASP A 673 30.84 -18.98 15.45
N GLY A 674 29.93 -19.96 15.37
CA GLY A 674 29.42 -20.70 16.53
C GLY A 674 28.67 -19.83 17.54
N VAL A 675 29.23 -19.68 18.75
CA VAL A 675 28.80 -18.74 19.80
C VAL A 675 29.79 -17.55 19.97
N GLY A 676 30.70 -17.39 19.02
CA GLY A 676 31.66 -16.28 18.95
C GLY A 676 31.02 -15.00 18.44
N GLU A 677 31.45 -14.52 17.27
CA GLU A 677 31.02 -13.23 16.75
C GLU A 677 30.15 -13.33 15.49
N HIS A 678 29.40 -12.26 15.21
CA HIS A 678 28.73 -12.03 13.93
C HIS A 678 28.79 -10.53 13.58
N PRO A 679 29.98 -9.98 13.26
CA PRO A 679 30.16 -8.53 13.11
C PRO A 679 29.27 -7.96 12.01
N THR A 680 29.09 -8.71 10.92
CA THR A 680 28.23 -8.32 9.80
C THR A 680 26.74 -8.25 10.13
N GLN A 681 26.27 -8.87 11.22
CA GLN A 681 24.93 -8.65 11.77
C GLN A 681 24.91 -7.42 12.68
N ALA A 682 25.89 -7.24 13.57
CA ALA A 682 25.95 -6.05 14.42
C ALA A 682 26.00 -4.73 13.61
N LEU A 683 26.75 -4.70 12.50
CA LEU A 683 26.80 -3.54 11.59
C LEU A 683 25.42 -3.18 11.02
N LEU A 684 24.67 -4.19 10.56
CA LEU A 684 23.35 -3.94 9.94
C LEU A 684 22.28 -3.61 10.99
N ASP A 685 22.42 -4.12 12.21
CA ASP A 685 21.56 -3.81 13.34
C ASP A 685 21.70 -2.33 13.73
N ILE A 686 22.94 -1.81 13.83
CA ILE A 686 23.17 -0.38 14.10
C ILE A 686 22.70 0.52 12.94
N PHE A 687 22.92 0.12 11.68
CA PHE A 687 22.38 0.86 10.53
C PHE A 687 20.83 0.90 10.57
N THR A 688 20.19 -0.19 10.97
CA THR A 688 18.73 -0.25 11.16
C THR A 688 18.28 0.73 12.23
N ILE A 689 18.92 0.73 13.41
CA ILE A 689 18.61 1.68 14.49
C ILE A 689 18.72 3.14 13.99
N ARG A 690 19.78 3.45 13.23
CA ARG A 690 19.99 4.78 12.64
C ARG A 690 18.89 5.16 11.65
N GLU A 691 18.44 4.26 10.78
CA GLU A 691 17.39 4.58 9.79
C GLU A 691 15.99 4.66 10.41
N GLU A 692 15.67 3.81 11.40
CA GLU A 692 14.35 3.78 12.06
C GLU A 692 14.17 4.93 13.07
N LEU A 693 15.22 5.28 13.83
CA LEU A 693 15.16 6.30 14.88
C LEU A 693 15.86 7.62 14.51
N GLY A 694 16.65 7.67 13.44
CA GLY A 694 17.41 8.86 13.02
C GLY A 694 18.71 9.12 13.79
N THR A 695 18.92 8.45 14.93
CA THR A 695 20.14 8.53 15.76
C THR A 695 20.38 7.20 16.48
N VAL A 696 21.64 6.94 16.81
CA VAL A 696 22.07 5.83 17.69
C VAL A 696 22.52 6.36 19.06
N ASN A 697 22.63 7.68 19.24
CA ASN A 697 23.01 8.31 20.51
C ASN A 697 21.78 8.78 21.29
N GLY A 698 21.85 8.74 22.63
CA GLY A 698 20.80 9.16 23.56
C GLY A 698 19.62 8.20 23.70
N ILE A 699 19.79 6.93 23.31
CA ILE A 699 18.70 5.93 23.24
C ILE A 699 18.92 4.75 24.20
N THR A 700 17.81 4.12 24.59
CA THR A 700 17.78 2.92 25.43
C THR A 700 17.50 1.68 24.59
N ILE A 701 18.40 0.70 24.65
CA ILE A 701 18.36 -0.53 23.87
C ILE A 701 18.16 -1.72 24.82
N THR A 702 17.01 -2.38 24.72
CA THR A 702 16.65 -3.55 25.54
C THR A 702 16.83 -4.82 24.73
N MET A 703 17.75 -5.68 25.15
CA MET A 703 18.06 -6.97 24.53
C MET A 703 17.31 -8.08 25.27
N VAL A 704 16.60 -8.92 24.53
CA VAL A 704 15.63 -9.89 25.09
C VAL A 704 15.85 -11.29 24.51
N GLY A 705 15.80 -12.33 25.36
CA GLY A 705 15.83 -13.74 24.94
C GLY A 705 17.10 -14.49 25.39
N ASP A 706 17.74 -15.23 24.48
CA ASP A 706 18.99 -15.97 24.75
C ASP A 706 20.21 -15.05 24.61
N LEU A 707 20.53 -14.35 25.70
CA LEU A 707 21.68 -13.44 25.76
C LEU A 707 23.00 -14.18 25.98
N LYS A 708 22.95 -15.43 26.45
CA LYS A 708 24.13 -16.26 26.77
C LYS A 708 24.79 -16.85 25.54
N HIS A 709 24.02 -17.37 24.59
CA HIS A 709 24.54 -18.01 23.36
C HIS A 709 24.36 -17.14 22.11
N GLY A 710 23.63 -16.03 22.21
CA GLY A 710 23.32 -15.12 21.13
C GLY A 710 24.52 -14.30 20.62
N ARG A 711 25.38 -14.87 19.78
CA ARG A 711 26.53 -14.19 19.13
C ARG A 711 26.22 -12.83 18.49
N THR A 712 24.99 -12.64 18.00
CA THR A 712 24.57 -11.36 17.39
C THR A 712 24.40 -10.27 18.46
N VAL A 713 23.90 -10.65 19.64
CA VAL A 713 23.79 -9.79 20.82
C VAL A 713 25.17 -9.41 21.33
N HIS A 714 26.12 -10.36 21.39
CA HIS A 714 27.48 -10.11 21.87
C HIS A 714 28.22 -9.11 20.97
N SER A 715 28.21 -9.33 19.65
CA SER A 715 28.79 -8.39 18.69
C SER A 715 28.05 -7.03 18.72
N LEU A 716 26.73 -7.01 18.85
CA LEU A 716 25.96 -5.76 18.91
C LEU A 716 26.26 -4.96 20.18
N ALA A 717 26.27 -5.58 21.36
CA ALA A 717 26.57 -4.93 22.64
C ALA A 717 27.97 -4.32 22.65
N ARG A 718 28.97 -5.04 22.12
CA ARG A 718 30.34 -4.51 21.93
C ARG A 718 30.39 -3.32 20.98
N LEU A 719 29.77 -3.42 19.80
CA LEU A 719 29.81 -2.37 18.78
C LEU A 719 29.03 -1.11 19.19
N LEU A 720 27.97 -1.26 19.99
CA LEU A 720 27.22 -0.14 20.57
C LEU A 720 28.03 0.73 21.54
N THR A 721 29.16 0.23 22.08
CA THR A 721 30.07 1.04 22.93
C THR A 721 30.76 2.20 22.20
N LEU A 722 30.60 2.32 20.88
CA LEU A 722 31.04 3.47 20.07
C LEU A 722 30.02 4.63 20.06
N TYR A 723 28.84 4.42 20.67
CA TYR A 723 27.71 5.33 20.73
C TYR A 723 27.30 5.60 22.19
N ASP A 724 26.66 6.73 22.42
CA ASP A 724 26.07 7.07 23.72
C ASP A 724 24.71 6.36 23.88
N VAL A 725 24.68 5.22 24.56
CA VAL A 725 23.47 4.40 24.75
C VAL A 725 23.34 3.89 26.17
N ASN A 726 22.14 3.45 26.54
CA ASN A 726 21.91 2.63 27.73
C ASN A 726 21.46 1.23 27.30
N LEU A 727 22.11 0.19 27.83
CA LEU A 727 21.75 -1.20 27.56
C LEU A 727 20.90 -1.78 28.70
N ARG A 728 19.90 -2.57 28.32
CA ARG A 728 19.05 -3.31 29.24
C ARG A 728 18.93 -4.77 28.82
N TYR A 729 18.80 -5.66 29.79
CA TYR A 729 18.76 -7.10 29.57
C TYR A 729 17.50 -7.71 30.19
N VAL A 730 16.77 -8.52 29.40
CA VAL A 730 15.62 -9.33 29.85
C VAL A 730 15.81 -10.75 29.33
N CYS A 731 16.11 -11.69 30.20
CA CYS A 731 16.38 -13.08 29.82
C CYS A 731 15.77 -14.08 30.82
N PRO A 732 15.44 -15.31 30.40
CA PRO A 732 15.15 -16.40 31.33
C PRO A 732 16.39 -16.71 32.18
N VAL A 733 16.16 -17.22 33.39
CA VAL A 733 17.23 -17.64 34.31
C VAL A 733 18.11 -18.71 33.64
N GLY A 734 19.43 -18.51 33.67
CA GLY A 734 20.43 -19.36 33.04
C GLY A 734 20.85 -18.95 31.63
N LEU A 735 20.21 -17.92 31.04
CA LEU A 735 20.51 -17.34 29.72
C LEU A 735 21.00 -15.88 29.78
N GLU A 736 21.63 -15.50 30.90
CA GLU A 736 22.15 -14.16 31.15
C GLU A 736 23.30 -13.75 30.20
N MET A 737 23.48 -12.44 30.03
CA MET A 737 24.60 -11.89 29.26
C MET A 737 25.95 -12.33 29.88
N PRO A 738 26.87 -12.95 29.11
CA PRO A 738 28.13 -13.42 29.64
C PRO A 738 28.95 -12.30 30.29
N GLU A 739 29.58 -12.62 31.42
CA GLU A 739 30.34 -11.67 32.25
C GLU A 739 31.41 -10.91 31.44
N HIS A 740 32.19 -11.62 30.63
CA HIS A 740 33.21 -11.03 29.74
C HIS A 740 32.65 -10.03 28.69
N VAL A 741 31.35 -10.05 28.39
CA VAL A 741 30.67 -9.04 27.56
C VAL A 741 30.21 -7.87 28.42
N ARG A 742 29.59 -8.14 29.59
CA ARG A 742 29.19 -7.10 30.55
C ARG A 742 30.38 -6.26 31.01
N GLU A 743 31.51 -6.89 31.33
CA GLU A 743 32.79 -6.22 31.62
C GLU A 743 33.31 -5.37 30.45
N PHE A 744 33.17 -5.84 29.22
CA PHE A 744 33.61 -5.06 28.05
C PHE A 744 32.80 -3.78 27.91
N VAL A 745 31.49 -3.86 28.09
CA VAL A 745 30.56 -2.73 28.05
C VAL A 745 30.81 -1.77 29.23
N ASP A 746 31.04 -2.32 30.44
CA ASP A 746 31.30 -1.54 31.65
C ASP A 746 32.62 -0.75 31.56
N ARG A 747 33.70 -1.38 31.08
CA ARG A 747 34.99 -0.69 30.79
C ARG A 747 34.89 0.44 29.76
N LYS A 748 33.77 0.54 29.03
CA LYS A 748 33.48 1.63 28.08
C LYS A 748 32.54 2.70 28.66
N GLY A 749 32.11 2.55 29.92
CA GLY A 749 31.26 3.52 30.63
C GLY A 749 29.79 3.51 30.20
N ILE A 750 29.34 2.46 29.53
CA ILE A 750 27.95 2.33 29.05
C ILE A 750 27.06 1.78 30.17
N GLY A 751 25.96 2.48 30.46
CA GLY A 751 25.01 2.09 31.50
C GLY A 751 24.31 0.76 31.18
N GLN A 752 24.35 -0.18 32.13
CA GLN A 752 23.73 -1.52 32.03
C GLN A 752 22.70 -1.73 33.15
N ARG A 753 21.56 -2.35 32.85
CA ARG A 753 20.54 -2.76 33.84
C ARG A 753 19.83 -4.06 33.46
N GLU A 754 19.57 -4.91 34.43
CA GLU A 754 18.82 -6.17 34.25
C GLU A 754 17.38 -6.00 34.73
N PHE A 755 16.42 -6.63 34.04
CA PHE A 755 14.99 -6.53 34.31
C PHE A 755 14.34 -7.93 34.30
N PRO A 756 13.45 -8.25 35.25
CA PRO A 756 12.90 -9.59 35.40
C PRO A 756 11.81 -9.95 34.36
N THR A 757 11.13 -8.95 33.80
CA THR A 757 10.08 -9.17 32.78
C THR A 757 10.15 -8.12 31.67
N LEU A 758 9.61 -8.45 30.50
CA LEU A 758 9.56 -7.58 29.33
C LEU A 758 8.76 -6.29 29.62
N GLU A 759 7.61 -6.42 30.30
CA GLU A 759 6.70 -5.33 30.64
C GLU A 759 7.39 -4.27 31.52
N SER A 760 8.28 -4.70 32.42
CA SER A 760 9.04 -3.80 33.30
C SER A 760 10.10 -2.97 32.56
N ALA A 761 10.53 -3.40 31.37
CA ALA A 761 11.54 -2.71 30.56
C ALA A 761 10.96 -1.93 29.37
N ILE A 762 9.84 -2.40 28.79
CA ILE A 762 9.37 -1.97 27.46
C ILE A 762 8.90 -0.50 27.40
N ALA A 763 8.33 0.03 28.49
CA ALA A 763 7.80 1.40 28.54
C ALA A 763 8.87 2.47 28.26
N ASP A 764 10.10 2.22 28.73
CA ASP A 764 11.24 3.12 28.58
C ASP A 764 12.22 2.70 27.47
N THR A 765 11.87 1.67 26.68
CA THR A 765 12.70 1.16 25.59
C THR A 765 12.53 1.98 24.30
N ASP A 766 13.64 2.29 23.62
CA ASP A 766 13.65 2.91 22.28
C ASP A 766 13.96 1.89 21.18
N VAL A 767 14.80 0.89 21.48
CA VAL A 767 15.08 -0.27 20.61
C VAL A 767 14.87 -1.56 21.38
N LEU A 768 13.94 -2.40 20.94
CA LEU A 768 13.70 -3.72 21.50
C LEU A 768 14.35 -4.77 20.60
N TYR A 769 15.51 -5.29 21.00
CA TYR A 769 16.25 -6.31 20.26
C TYR A 769 15.90 -7.70 20.79
N MET A 770 14.93 -8.34 20.14
CA MET A 770 14.47 -9.68 20.49
C MET A 770 15.41 -10.75 19.89
N THR A 771 15.59 -11.86 20.58
CA THR A 771 16.37 -13.01 20.11
C THR A 771 15.68 -14.34 20.34
N ARG A 772 15.96 -15.28 19.43
CA ARG A 772 15.43 -16.64 19.44
C ARG A 772 16.10 -17.49 20.51
N ILE A 773 15.32 -18.27 21.26
CA ILE A 773 15.84 -19.30 22.16
C ILE A 773 16.25 -20.52 21.33
N GLN A 774 17.55 -20.80 21.26
CA GLN A 774 18.10 -21.84 20.39
C GLN A 774 18.02 -23.22 21.05
N ARG A 775 17.00 -24.03 20.74
CA ARG A 775 16.88 -25.43 21.23
C ARG A 775 18.17 -26.23 21.04
N GLU A 776 18.86 -26.01 19.93
CA GLU A 776 20.15 -26.61 19.58
C GLU A 776 21.35 -26.22 20.49
N ARG A 777 21.15 -25.38 21.51
CA ARG A 777 22.18 -24.96 22.49
C ARG A 777 21.99 -25.53 23.90
N PHE A 778 20.89 -26.24 24.17
CA PHE A 778 20.62 -26.85 25.48
C PHE A 778 21.16 -28.28 25.56
N ALA A 779 21.60 -28.70 26.76
CA ALA A 779 22.07 -30.06 26.97
C ALA A 779 20.91 -31.06 27.07
N THR A 780 19.75 -30.61 27.56
CA THR A 780 18.52 -31.40 27.67
C THR A 780 17.31 -30.64 27.12
N ASP A 781 16.32 -31.38 26.61
CA ASP A 781 15.04 -30.80 26.19
C ASP A 781 14.27 -30.16 27.36
N GLU A 782 14.46 -30.62 28.59
CA GLU A 782 13.80 -30.05 29.77
C GLU A 782 14.25 -28.63 30.07
N GLU A 783 15.56 -28.34 29.98
CA GLU A 783 16.10 -26.99 30.16
C GLU A 783 15.55 -26.02 29.09
N TYR A 784 15.45 -26.50 27.84
CA TYR A 784 14.84 -25.74 26.75
C TYR A 784 13.36 -25.45 27.03
N GLN A 785 12.56 -26.45 27.43
CA GLN A 785 11.13 -26.27 27.70
C GLN A 785 10.86 -25.34 28.90
N ARG A 786 11.78 -25.26 29.87
CA ARG A 786 11.68 -24.27 30.97
C ARG A 786 11.80 -22.83 30.44
N CYS A 787 12.62 -22.58 29.42
CA CYS A 787 12.90 -21.23 28.92
C CYS A 787 11.99 -20.81 27.74
N CYS A 788 11.61 -21.77 26.89
CA CYS A 788 10.84 -21.52 25.67
C CYS A 788 9.45 -20.92 25.97
N GLY A 789 9.09 -19.84 25.27
CA GLY A 789 7.76 -19.23 25.35
C GLY A 789 7.52 -18.33 26.56
N GLN A 790 8.50 -18.10 27.43
CA GLN A 790 8.37 -17.15 28.56
C GLN A 790 8.39 -15.69 28.11
N LEU A 791 9.17 -15.36 27.08
CA LEU A 791 9.38 -13.99 26.59
C LEU A 791 8.88 -13.88 25.15
N VAL A 792 7.55 -13.83 24.99
CA VAL A 792 6.89 -13.63 23.70
C VAL A 792 6.43 -12.19 23.58
N LEU A 793 6.88 -11.49 22.54
CA LEU A 793 6.40 -10.14 22.23
C LEU A 793 5.03 -10.21 21.55
N THR A 794 4.01 -9.67 22.21
CA THR A 794 2.61 -9.69 21.78
C THR A 794 2.07 -8.29 21.49
N PRO A 795 0.94 -8.15 20.77
CA PRO A 795 0.27 -6.85 20.60
C PRO A 795 -0.07 -6.18 21.94
N GLN A 796 -0.43 -6.96 22.97
CA GLN A 796 -0.73 -6.46 24.31
C GLN A 796 0.52 -5.83 24.95
N ALA A 797 1.68 -6.50 24.92
CA ALA A 797 2.94 -5.92 25.40
C ALA A 797 3.29 -4.63 24.65
N MET A 798 3.07 -4.61 23.33
CA MET A 798 3.30 -3.45 22.46
C MET A 798 2.38 -2.25 22.74
N THR A 799 1.32 -2.39 23.55
CA THR A 799 0.52 -1.23 24.02
C THR A 799 1.25 -0.37 25.06
N PHE A 800 2.15 -0.97 25.85
CA PHE A 800 2.95 -0.27 26.86
C PHE A 800 4.22 0.36 26.28
N ALA A 801 4.63 -0.06 25.08
CA ALA A 801 5.82 0.43 24.39
C ALA A 801 5.67 1.88 23.89
N LYS A 802 6.79 2.62 23.80
CA LYS A 802 6.81 3.99 23.23
C LYS A 802 6.22 4.02 21.82
N ARG A 803 5.61 5.16 21.45
CA ARG A 803 5.12 5.43 20.09
C ARG A 803 6.26 5.45 19.05
N ARG A 804 7.43 5.94 19.44
CA ARG A 804 8.67 5.93 18.65
C ARG A 804 9.62 4.92 19.29
N MET A 805 9.58 3.69 18.77
CA MET A 805 10.41 2.56 19.18
C MET A 805 10.68 1.71 17.92
N ALA A 806 11.77 0.94 17.90
CA ALA A 806 12.04 -0.05 16.86
C ALA A 806 12.19 -1.46 17.47
N VAL A 807 11.49 -2.46 16.91
CA VAL A 807 11.63 -3.88 17.26
C VAL A 807 12.51 -4.56 16.23
N LEU A 808 13.67 -5.05 16.66
CA LEU A 808 14.67 -5.74 15.85
C LEU A 808 14.74 -7.22 16.26
N HIS A 809 15.06 -8.09 15.31
CA HIS A 809 15.22 -9.52 15.53
C HIS A 809 16.06 -10.14 14.38
N PRO A 810 17.16 -10.87 14.62
CA PRO A 810 18.06 -11.38 13.56
C PRO A 810 17.44 -12.49 12.68
N LEU A 811 16.28 -13.01 13.11
CA LEU A 811 15.45 -14.06 12.48
C LEU A 811 16.12 -15.45 12.47
N PRO A 812 15.36 -16.56 12.60
CA PRO A 812 13.90 -16.65 12.57
C PRO A 812 13.29 -16.42 13.95
N ARG A 813 12.19 -15.67 14.02
CA ARG A 813 11.47 -15.28 15.26
C ARG A 813 10.58 -16.37 15.88
N VAL A 814 10.89 -17.63 15.57
CA VAL A 814 10.06 -18.85 15.68
C VAL A 814 8.74 -18.66 16.44
N ASN A 815 8.81 -18.48 17.76
CA ASN A 815 7.65 -18.20 18.63
C ASN A 815 7.85 -16.96 19.51
N GLU A 816 9.02 -16.31 19.46
CA GLU A 816 9.42 -15.21 20.34
C GLU A 816 8.76 -13.87 20.00
N ILE A 817 8.23 -13.72 18.78
CA ILE A 817 7.45 -12.56 18.35
C ILE A 817 6.14 -13.06 17.72
N SER A 818 5.00 -12.57 18.21
CA SER A 818 3.70 -12.85 17.60
C SER A 818 3.65 -12.30 16.17
N PRO A 819 3.26 -13.09 15.14
CA PRO A 819 3.04 -12.58 13.79
C PRO A 819 2.05 -11.42 13.69
N GLU A 820 1.16 -11.28 14.69
CA GLU A 820 0.17 -10.20 14.76
C GLU A 820 0.81 -8.79 14.85
N ILE A 821 2.08 -8.69 15.28
CA ILE A 821 2.78 -7.39 15.29
C ILE A 821 3.51 -7.07 13.98
N ASP A 822 3.41 -7.90 12.94
CA ASP A 822 4.08 -7.65 11.65
C ASP A 822 3.63 -6.34 10.98
N ASN A 823 2.38 -5.93 11.21
CA ASN A 823 1.81 -4.69 10.70
C ASN A 823 2.06 -3.48 11.62
N ASP A 824 2.65 -3.65 12.81
CA ASP A 824 3.04 -2.53 13.68
C ASP A 824 4.20 -1.76 13.02
N PRO A 825 4.11 -0.44 12.80
CA PRO A 825 5.18 0.33 12.16
C PRO A 825 6.52 0.23 12.91
N ARG A 826 6.49 -0.04 14.22
CA ARG A 826 7.67 -0.23 15.07
C ARG A 826 8.38 -1.57 14.79
N SER A 827 7.71 -2.54 14.18
CA SER A 827 8.30 -3.82 13.78
C SER A 827 9.23 -3.65 12.59
N ALA A 828 10.53 -3.63 12.85
CA ALA A 828 11.57 -3.33 11.87
C ALA A 828 12.33 -4.58 11.39
N TYR A 829 12.16 -5.77 12.00
CA TYR A 829 12.96 -6.96 11.71
C TYR A 829 12.96 -7.46 10.25
N PHE A 830 11.94 -7.16 9.44
CA PHE A 830 11.98 -7.40 8.00
C PHE A 830 12.77 -6.32 7.24
N ARG A 831 12.62 -5.04 7.62
CA ARG A 831 13.41 -3.93 7.06
C ARG A 831 14.90 -4.08 7.43
N GLN A 832 15.19 -4.53 8.65
CA GLN A 832 16.51 -4.95 9.13
C GLN A 832 17.15 -5.97 8.18
N ALA A 833 16.43 -7.01 7.77
CA ALA A 833 16.95 -8.01 6.83
C ALA A 833 17.30 -7.41 5.45
N GLU A 834 16.48 -6.47 4.96
CA GLU A 834 16.73 -5.72 3.71
C GLU A 834 17.92 -4.75 3.85
N TYR A 835 17.98 -3.98 4.94
CA TYR A 835 19.10 -3.10 5.27
C TYR A 835 20.42 -3.85 5.39
N GLY A 836 20.35 -5.11 5.83
CA GLY A 836 21.43 -6.07 5.76
C GLY A 836 22.05 -6.30 4.38
N MET A 837 21.30 -6.12 3.30
CA MET A 837 21.86 -6.17 1.95
C MET A 837 22.70 -4.92 1.67
N TYR A 838 22.19 -3.71 1.95
CA TYR A 838 22.88 -2.45 1.66
C TYR A 838 24.18 -2.29 2.48
N VAL A 839 24.17 -2.70 3.75
CA VAL A 839 25.40 -2.70 4.58
C VAL A 839 26.42 -3.72 4.07
N ARG A 840 25.98 -4.89 3.60
CA ARG A 840 26.88 -5.88 2.96
C ARG A 840 27.42 -5.37 1.62
N MET A 841 26.64 -4.65 0.82
CA MET A 841 27.11 -4.00 -0.41
C MET A 841 28.22 -2.99 -0.10
N ALA A 842 28.01 -2.10 0.87
CA ALA A 842 29.00 -1.11 1.29
C ALA A 842 30.27 -1.78 1.83
N LEU A 843 30.13 -2.81 2.67
CA LEU A 843 31.26 -3.55 3.23
C LEU A 843 32.10 -4.23 2.15
N LEU A 844 31.46 -4.90 1.18
CA LEU A 844 32.15 -5.53 0.04
C LEU A 844 32.91 -4.50 -0.82
N ALA A 845 32.30 -3.33 -1.08
CA ALA A 845 32.93 -2.26 -1.83
C ALA A 845 34.13 -1.63 -1.09
N MET A 846 34.03 -1.40 0.23
CA MET A 846 35.13 -0.91 1.07
C MET A 846 36.29 -1.91 1.11
N VAL A 847 36.01 -3.19 1.36
CA VAL A 847 37.02 -4.24 1.47
C VAL A 847 37.74 -4.50 0.12
N LEU A 848 37.04 -4.33 -1.01
CA LEU A 848 37.60 -4.51 -2.36
C LEU A 848 38.13 -3.21 -3.01
N GLY A 849 38.04 -2.06 -2.33
CA GLY A 849 38.59 -0.78 -2.81
C GLY A 849 37.86 -0.15 -3.99
N ARG A 850 36.52 -0.17 -3.94
CA ARG A 850 35.61 0.31 -5.00
C ARG A 850 34.50 1.21 -4.43
N CYS A 851 34.89 2.19 -3.61
CA CYS A 851 34.00 3.19 -3.00
C CYS A 851 33.77 4.41 -3.91
#